data_AF-A0AAU6D5R9-F1
#
_entry.id   AF-A0AAU6D5R9-F1
#
_cell.length_a   1.000
_cell.length_b   1.000
_cell.length_c   1.000
_cell.angle_alpha   90.00
_cell.angle_beta   90.00
_cell.angle_gamma   90.00
#
_symmetry.space_group_name_H-M   'P 1'
#
loop_
_entity.id
_entity.type
_entity.pdbx_description
1 polymer ?
#
loop_
_entity_poly.entity_id
_entity_poly.type
_entity_poly.pdbx_seq_one_letter_code
_entity_poly.pdbx_strand_id
1 'polypeptide(L)'
;MNTKGTTLADTTAKGEITSAVPTKDGVIAASGNQLVTVDRNGRTIRLTATKHAPYGIRVTGDGTVDYIDRTGDTDANVQTYAHGKKTTVASGKITAMNLRQGTDSTVYLAGRASHGKGFTTSRIKPLDVSPDAEVSTRGRLAVDPVLSPAVQTGLTRIAGAGRAVPGTEPQPAPTAASDGPLAVTSTATPTGSKVTQTVAPWSGGAPAARSAAPAARSGAPADANGTAPSPALAGMSKASGGATAKAAATTADHDPVDTDRWCSVPRNDVNAQALQPTPNQVEWAVDMAVRGDLTSAWVSQGGWRSQAGLGTISPQALFAKPALTGGGSIPAQVELGILAQESNLWQAESGAIPGQMGNPLASVAGFYGHKGTTSSDYWKIDWENSDCGYGVGQVTDGMRLAGHEKTGETSLSPALQKAVALDYTVNVAASLQILADKWNEVHTAGQTVTVNNDDASKPENWFTAVWNYNLGYNPPGSGPGGPDGPWGLGWYNNPANPIYPAGRQAFMDTSLDPGANHDAAHPQDWPYEEKVMGWAAWSIDTGHSYATSGRQDWPGDSGFSSAGFQPSWWLTPAERSEIKPPLDTFCNTSNDCEVSDPPPCETDHIEGCDQLHWWHEQNTVWKTNCADTCGHESIKYVTLRAEPGRGYRLQYGEPDCAAAPAGAMVVHSVPDGTPTWSQTCGNAASSGTFQFTFYPDSSDQYEAKGDLSQIGGGYQGHYWYAHTRNDAHLGGDGGRMTVDGTWTLNQSLNQWARVMVHVPDTGAQTQQAHYKIYGIAGQSGGYDRYINQHRQSNAWLSLGVYRFSGTPKVDLSNATDDGTADDDVAWDAVAFQPLPGKPKHIVAALGDSYSSGEGAGNYFPETDQDHGTSTWNACARSKDAWPRKLVLPGETATLGSLSDAWSTSAELGFVACSGAKNWNVQTQGELTTPGTYGSYPVDWDDRTNNPVDGQFHEMNQMDSGVLDGDTTLVTLTIGGNDQNAFSDAISDCAGSPLSCGGDAFTAKYDKLIDDAEKNILETLKEIRDRAPNAQIVLVGYPAPISTGSTCDAAGGAVGSDPQTLTDLAFYFAAGDQDTIFKINDTKVDQIDPYSWFTDHEVCDSDSWIKGVSIGPNSEGDFHAGDPNATCAWVFDTCVSRESFHPNVSGTTGYAELVDEELANTLGYTGG
;
A
#
# COMPACT_ATOMS: atom_id res chain seq x y z
N MET A 1 25.55 -14.20 -13.31
CA MET A 1 25.66 -14.54 -11.87
C MET A 1 25.42 -16.04 -11.66
N ASN A 2 25.80 -16.64 -10.53
CA ASN A 2 25.41 -18.02 -10.16
C ASN A 2 24.02 -18.03 -9.50
N THR A 3 23.54 -19.21 -9.10
CA THR A 3 22.23 -19.38 -8.41
C THR A 3 22.18 -18.75 -7.01
N LYS A 4 23.28 -18.17 -6.53
CA LYS A 4 23.36 -17.40 -5.27
C LYS A 4 23.45 -15.89 -5.51
N GLY A 5 23.24 -15.43 -6.75
CA GLY A 5 23.39 -14.01 -7.09
C GLY A 5 24.85 -13.53 -7.07
N THR A 6 25.85 -14.42 -6.99
CA THR A 6 27.25 -14.03 -7.07
C THR A 6 27.63 -13.78 -8.53
N THR A 7 28.17 -12.61 -8.86
CA THR A 7 28.77 -12.36 -10.17
C THR A 7 29.96 -13.29 -10.40
N LEU A 8 29.83 -14.22 -11.35
CA LEU A 8 30.87 -15.21 -11.69
C LEU A 8 31.92 -14.65 -12.67
N ALA A 9 31.51 -13.70 -13.49
CA ALA A 9 32.30 -12.97 -14.46
C ALA A 9 31.53 -11.71 -14.83
N ASP A 10 32.25 -10.62 -15.05
CA ASP A 10 31.77 -9.43 -15.75
C ASP A 10 32.48 -9.42 -17.11
N THR A 11 31.73 -9.26 -18.20
CA THR A 11 32.22 -9.55 -19.55
C THR A 11 31.58 -8.62 -20.55
N THR A 12 32.40 -7.81 -21.20
CA THR A 12 31.99 -6.91 -22.28
C THR A 12 32.15 -7.62 -23.62
N ALA A 13 31.06 -7.84 -24.34
CA ALA A 13 31.07 -8.27 -25.74
C ALA A 13 31.03 -7.05 -26.67
N LYS A 14 31.36 -7.24 -27.95
CA LYS A 14 31.16 -6.19 -28.96
C LYS A 14 29.84 -6.40 -29.71
N GLY A 15 29.03 -5.35 -29.80
CA GLY A 15 27.74 -5.31 -30.51
C GLY A 15 26.58 -5.90 -29.70
N GLU A 16 25.37 -5.88 -30.29
CA GLU A 16 24.12 -6.20 -29.59
C GLU A 16 24.14 -7.57 -28.97
N ILE A 17 23.89 -7.67 -27.66
CA ILE A 17 23.71 -8.97 -26.98
C ILE A 17 22.37 -8.95 -26.21
N THR A 18 21.27 -9.27 -26.90
CA THR A 18 19.93 -9.36 -26.30
C THR A 18 19.49 -10.79 -26.04
N SER A 19 18.44 -10.96 -25.22
CA SER A 19 17.91 -12.29 -24.86
C SER A 19 18.98 -13.26 -24.31
N ALA A 20 19.99 -12.74 -23.60
CA ALA A 20 21.16 -13.49 -23.19
C ALA A 20 20.85 -14.59 -22.16
N VAL A 21 21.32 -15.81 -22.44
CA VAL A 21 21.17 -16.99 -21.58
C VAL A 21 22.54 -17.44 -21.09
N PRO A 22 22.77 -17.47 -19.77
CA PRO A 22 24.01 -18.00 -19.20
C PRO A 22 24.25 -19.47 -19.54
N THR A 23 25.50 -19.81 -19.83
CA THR A 23 25.98 -21.18 -20.02
C THR A 23 27.22 -21.42 -19.17
N LYS A 24 27.71 -22.66 -19.13
CA LYS A 24 28.95 -22.99 -18.39
C LYS A 24 30.15 -22.17 -18.87
N ASP A 25 30.24 -21.91 -20.17
CA ASP A 25 31.45 -21.39 -20.82
C ASP A 25 31.31 -19.91 -21.26
N GLY A 26 30.20 -19.26 -20.93
CA GLY A 26 29.89 -17.89 -21.35
C GLY A 26 28.38 -17.66 -21.40
N VAL A 27 27.89 -16.93 -22.41
CA VAL A 27 26.46 -16.75 -22.69
C VAL A 27 26.12 -17.17 -24.12
N ILE A 28 24.85 -17.50 -24.36
CA ILE A 28 24.27 -17.61 -25.70
C ILE A 28 23.21 -16.53 -25.82
N ALA A 29 23.18 -15.79 -26.92
CA ALA A 29 22.36 -14.60 -27.04
C ALA A 29 21.99 -14.32 -28.50
N ALA A 30 21.08 -13.38 -28.69
CA ALA A 30 20.86 -12.70 -29.95
C ALA A 30 21.96 -11.66 -30.15
N SER A 31 22.45 -11.54 -31.38
CA SER A 31 23.24 -10.40 -31.82
C SER A 31 22.78 -10.03 -33.22
N GLY A 32 21.90 -9.03 -33.29
CA GLY A 32 21.16 -8.76 -34.50
C GLY A 32 20.39 -9.99 -35.00
N ASN A 33 20.39 -10.21 -36.31
CA ASN A 33 19.85 -11.42 -36.95
C ASN A 33 20.71 -12.70 -36.77
N GLN A 34 21.40 -12.84 -35.64
CA GLN A 34 22.27 -13.98 -35.38
C GLN A 34 22.05 -14.53 -33.97
N LEU A 35 22.13 -15.86 -33.87
CA LEU A 35 22.35 -16.53 -32.61
C LEU A 35 23.86 -16.67 -32.40
N VAL A 36 24.37 -16.18 -31.28
CA VAL A 36 25.80 -16.16 -30.97
C VAL A 36 26.09 -16.82 -29.62
N THR A 37 27.33 -17.24 -29.42
CA THR A 37 27.88 -17.48 -28.08
C THR A 37 28.94 -16.44 -27.78
N VAL A 38 28.95 -15.90 -26.57
CA VAL A 38 29.98 -14.99 -26.07
C VAL A 38 30.72 -15.71 -24.96
N ASP A 39 32.03 -15.92 -25.11
CA ASP A 39 32.84 -16.54 -24.06
C ASP A 39 33.10 -15.58 -22.88
N ARG A 40 33.67 -16.09 -21.79
CA ARG A 40 33.99 -15.29 -20.58
C ARG A 40 35.00 -14.16 -20.80
N ASN A 41 35.64 -14.06 -21.96
CA ASN A 41 36.55 -12.97 -22.32
C ASN A 41 35.89 -11.97 -23.28
N GLY A 42 34.59 -12.09 -23.54
CA GLY A 42 33.85 -11.18 -24.42
C GLY A 42 33.96 -11.52 -25.90
N ARG A 43 34.49 -12.70 -26.25
CA ARG A 43 34.60 -13.11 -27.65
C ARG A 43 33.27 -13.68 -28.15
N THR A 44 32.67 -12.96 -29.09
CA THR A 44 31.44 -13.39 -29.79
C THR A 44 31.75 -14.35 -30.94
N ILE A 45 31.04 -15.49 -31.00
CA ILE A 45 31.13 -16.51 -32.05
C ILE A 45 29.71 -16.80 -32.56
N ARG A 46 29.49 -16.61 -33.87
CA ARG A 46 28.21 -16.92 -34.50
C ARG A 46 27.93 -18.43 -34.49
N LEU A 47 26.75 -18.80 -33.98
CA LEU A 47 26.21 -20.16 -34.03
C LEU A 47 25.40 -20.39 -35.32
N THR A 48 24.43 -19.52 -35.59
CA THR A 48 23.62 -19.57 -36.82
C THR A 48 23.05 -18.20 -37.15
N ALA A 49 22.77 -17.94 -38.42
CA ALA A 49 21.93 -16.82 -38.83
C ALA A 49 20.45 -17.12 -38.54
N THR A 50 19.70 -16.09 -38.17
CA THR A 50 18.25 -16.05 -37.98
C THR A 50 17.64 -15.08 -39.00
N LYS A 51 16.32 -14.98 -39.06
CA LYS A 51 15.67 -13.98 -39.93
C LYS A 51 15.60 -12.62 -39.25
N HIS A 52 15.33 -12.61 -37.95
CA HIS A 52 15.32 -11.42 -37.10
C HIS A 52 16.08 -11.69 -35.81
N ALA A 53 16.25 -10.70 -34.95
CA ALA A 53 16.75 -10.88 -33.59
C ALA A 53 15.98 -12.03 -32.88
N PRO A 54 16.65 -13.15 -32.56
CA PRO A 54 15.98 -14.27 -31.92
C PRO A 54 15.63 -13.93 -30.47
N TYR A 55 14.43 -14.26 -30.04
CA TYR A 55 13.98 -14.03 -28.66
C TYR A 55 13.49 -15.34 -28.03
N GLY A 56 13.21 -15.30 -26.72
CA GLY A 56 12.83 -16.49 -25.99
C GLY A 56 13.91 -17.58 -26.00
N ILE A 57 15.19 -17.20 -26.08
CA ILE A 57 16.31 -18.14 -26.19
C ILE A 57 16.36 -19.02 -24.93
N ARG A 58 16.52 -20.34 -25.08
CA ARG A 58 16.70 -21.34 -24.01
C ARG A 58 17.80 -22.34 -24.39
N VAL A 59 18.62 -22.75 -23.42
CA VAL A 59 19.79 -23.60 -23.67
C VAL A 59 19.69 -24.88 -22.85
N THR A 60 19.64 -26.04 -23.50
CA THR A 60 19.58 -27.34 -22.82
C THR A 60 20.94 -27.75 -22.24
N GLY A 61 20.96 -28.70 -21.31
CA GLY A 61 22.20 -29.20 -20.69
C GLY A 61 23.17 -29.90 -21.64
N ASP A 62 22.74 -30.30 -22.84
CA ASP A 62 23.60 -30.84 -23.91
C ASP A 62 24.04 -29.80 -24.95
N GLY A 63 23.76 -28.52 -24.70
CA GLY A 63 24.14 -27.39 -25.56
C GLY A 63 23.23 -27.19 -26.77
N THR A 64 22.06 -27.82 -26.80
CA THR A 64 21.01 -27.49 -27.78
C THR A 64 20.41 -26.13 -27.43
N VAL A 65 20.14 -25.30 -28.44
CA VAL A 65 19.55 -23.97 -28.24
C VAL A 65 18.20 -23.91 -28.94
N ASP A 66 17.15 -23.61 -28.19
CA ASP A 66 15.82 -23.34 -28.71
C ASP A 66 15.54 -21.84 -28.64
N TYR A 67 14.93 -21.28 -29.68
CA TYR A 67 14.64 -19.85 -29.75
C TYR A 67 13.47 -19.58 -30.69
N ILE A 68 12.88 -18.40 -30.59
CA ILE A 68 11.84 -17.92 -31.49
C ILE A 68 12.45 -16.95 -32.49
N ASP A 69 12.18 -17.17 -33.76
CA ASP A 69 12.67 -16.39 -34.91
C ASP A 69 11.48 -15.88 -35.70
N ARG A 70 11.28 -14.56 -35.76
CA ARG A 70 10.17 -13.95 -36.50
C ARG A 70 10.28 -14.29 -37.98
N THR A 71 9.14 -14.56 -38.60
CA THR A 71 9.03 -14.71 -40.06
C THR A 71 8.46 -13.48 -40.76
N GLY A 72 7.92 -12.55 -39.98
CA GLY A 72 7.35 -11.25 -40.32
C GLY A 72 6.77 -10.61 -39.05
N ASP A 73 5.75 -9.77 -39.18
CA ASP A 73 5.19 -9.02 -38.04
C ASP A 73 4.15 -9.78 -37.23
N THR A 74 3.47 -10.74 -37.86
CA THR A 74 2.42 -11.49 -37.17
C THR A 74 2.81 -12.93 -36.86
N ASP A 75 3.79 -13.50 -37.57
CA ASP A 75 4.14 -14.92 -37.51
C ASP A 75 5.60 -15.14 -37.11
N ALA A 76 5.84 -16.19 -36.31
CA ALA A 76 7.17 -16.61 -35.90
C ALA A 76 7.35 -18.14 -36.01
N ASN A 77 8.61 -18.55 -36.01
CA ASN A 77 9.01 -19.94 -35.98
C ASN A 77 9.78 -20.24 -34.69
N VAL A 78 9.49 -21.37 -34.07
CA VAL A 78 10.36 -21.96 -33.05
C VAL A 78 11.45 -22.74 -33.77
N GLN A 79 12.69 -22.41 -33.47
CA GLN A 79 13.90 -23.00 -34.05
C GLN A 79 14.67 -23.76 -32.99
N THR A 80 15.22 -24.91 -33.38
CA THR A 80 16.20 -25.66 -32.59
C THR A 80 17.54 -25.65 -33.32
N TYR A 81 18.60 -25.22 -32.63
CA TYR A 81 19.98 -25.32 -33.08
C TYR A 81 20.73 -26.38 -32.26
N ALA A 82 21.10 -27.48 -32.90
CA ALA A 82 21.85 -28.57 -32.28
C ALA A 82 22.91 -29.09 -33.27
N HIS A 83 24.12 -29.38 -32.76
CA HIS A 83 25.21 -29.96 -33.56
C HIS A 83 25.49 -29.22 -34.89
N GLY A 84 25.45 -27.89 -34.89
CA GLY A 84 25.69 -27.07 -36.07
C GLY A 84 24.53 -26.99 -37.07
N LYS A 85 23.35 -27.53 -36.72
CA LYS A 85 22.18 -27.55 -37.61
C LYS A 85 20.99 -26.84 -36.98
N LYS A 86 20.39 -25.91 -37.73
CA LYS A 86 19.11 -25.25 -37.44
C LYS A 86 17.94 -26.05 -38.03
N THR A 87 16.86 -26.22 -37.25
CA THR A 87 15.62 -26.87 -37.68
C THR A 87 14.40 -26.10 -37.16
N THR A 88 13.45 -25.77 -38.03
CA THR A 88 12.13 -25.26 -37.61
C THR A 88 11.31 -26.39 -37.00
N VAL A 89 10.84 -26.20 -35.78
CA VAL A 89 10.14 -27.24 -35.01
C VAL A 89 8.68 -26.89 -34.72
N ALA A 90 8.34 -25.61 -34.64
CA ALA A 90 6.96 -25.13 -34.59
C ALA A 90 6.83 -23.77 -35.29
N SER A 91 5.59 -23.37 -35.59
CA SER A 91 5.27 -22.07 -36.19
C SER A 91 3.91 -21.56 -35.69
N GLY A 92 3.73 -20.26 -35.55
CA GLY A 92 2.50 -19.69 -35.01
C GLY A 92 2.51 -18.17 -34.99
N LYS A 93 1.48 -17.57 -34.39
CA LYS A 93 1.42 -16.11 -34.21
C LYS A 93 2.42 -15.66 -33.16
N ILE A 94 3.05 -14.50 -33.38
CA ILE A 94 4.08 -13.93 -32.50
C ILE A 94 3.55 -13.70 -31.07
N THR A 95 2.28 -13.30 -30.95
CA THR A 95 1.58 -13.04 -29.68
C THR A 95 1.03 -14.31 -29.02
N ALA A 96 1.05 -15.46 -29.71
CA ALA A 96 0.33 -16.65 -29.27
C ALA A 96 1.22 -17.71 -28.61
N MET A 97 2.55 -17.51 -28.56
CA MET A 97 3.47 -18.53 -28.07
C MET A 97 4.75 -17.94 -27.49
N ASN A 98 5.31 -18.61 -26.47
CA ASN A 98 6.58 -18.23 -25.87
C ASN A 98 7.37 -19.45 -25.38
N LEU A 99 8.68 -19.30 -25.18
CA LEU A 99 9.56 -20.36 -24.68
C LEU A 99 9.85 -20.18 -23.18
N ARG A 100 9.75 -21.28 -22.44
CA ARG A 100 10.05 -21.37 -21.01
C ARG A 100 11.01 -22.53 -20.74
N GLN A 101 11.73 -22.49 -19.62
CA GLN A 101 12.71 -23.53 -19.31
C GLN A 101 12.74 -23.87 -17.82
N GLY A 102 12.73 -25.16 -17.52
CA GLY A 102 12.99 -25.68 -16.17
C GLY A 102 14.50 -25.74 -15.88
N THR A 103 14.86 -25.79 -14.60
CA THR A 103 16.25 -25.97 -14.13
C THR A 103 16.87 -27.32 -14.50
N ASP A 104 16.05 -28.31 -14.85
CA ASP A 104 16.50 -29.57 -15.49
C ASP A 104 16.87 -29.38 -16.97
N SER A 105 16.86 -28.12 -17.44
CA SER A 105 17.10 -27.69 -18.80
C SER A 105 16.05 -28.13 -19.82
N THR A 106 14.90 -28.69 -19.38
CA THR A 106 13.77 -28.99 -20.26
C THR A 106 13.17 -27.69 -20.80
N VAL A 107 13.01 -27.60 -22.12
CA VAL A 107 12.38 -26.46 -22.79
C VAL A 107 10.90 -26.75 -23.06
N TYR A 108 10.08 -25.74 -22.80
CA TYR A 108 8.64 -25.77 -22.97
C TYR A 108 8.20 -24.69 -23.97
N LEU A 109 7.26 -25.03 -24.85
CA LEU A 109 6.57 -24.09 -25.71
C LEU A 109 5.18 -23.82 -25.12
N ALA A 110 5.03 -22.68 -24.47
CA ALA A 110 3.76 -22.19 -23.94
C ALA A 110 2.93 -21.54 -25.04
N GLY A 111 1.60 -21.64 -24.96
CA GLY A 111 0.68 -21.07 -25.93
C GLY A 111 0.36 -21.97 -27.12
N ARG A 112 -0.15 -21.37 -28.21
CA ARG A 112 -0.68 -22.06 -29.39
C ARG A 112 0.27 -21.96 -30.58
N ALA A 113 0.76 -23.12 -31.02
CA ALA A 113 1.60 -23.24 -32.21
C ALA A 113 1.26 -24.48 -33.05
N SER A 114 1.53 -24.42 -34.35
CA SER A 114 1.52 -25.57 -35.24
C SER A 114 2.84 -26.33 -35.13
N HIS A 115 2.79 -27.60 -34.73
CA HIS A 115 3.99 -28.43 -34.56
C HIS A 115 4.45 -29.03 -35.90
N GLY A 116 5.71 -28.77 -36.26
CA GLY A 116 6.34 -29.35 -37.43
C GLY A 116 6.85 -30.77 -37.18
N LYS A 117 7.31 -31.44 -38.24
CA LYS A 117 7.85 -32.82 -38.18
C LYS A 117 9.02 -32.99 -37.19
N GLY A 118 9.75 -31.91 -36.90
CA GLY A 118 10.91 -31.92 -36.00
C GLY A 118 10.57 -31.70 -34.52
N PHE A 119 9.32 -31.40 -34.16
CA PHE A 119 8.93 -31.00 -32.80
C PHE A 119 9.19 -32.08 -31.75
N THR A 120 8.79 -33.33 -32.02
CA THR A 120 9.05 -34.43 -31.09
C THR A 120 10.55 -34.70 -30.93
N THR A 121 11.33 -34.51 -32.01
CA THR A 121 12.78 -34.75 -31.99
C THR A 121 13.58 -33.63 -31.33
N SER A 122 13.04 -32.40 -31.20
CA SER A 122 13.72 -31.32 -30.47
C SER A 122 13.66 -31.50 -28.96
N ARG A 123 12.78 -32.36 -28.46
CA ARG A 123 12.49 -32.55 -27.02
C ARG A 123 11.85 -31.33 -26.34
N ILE A 124 11.41 -30.34 -27.12
CA ILE A 124 10.52 -29.29 -26.63
C ILE A 124 9.19 -29.93 -26.24
N LYS A 125 8.67 -29.57 -25.06
CA LYS A 125 7.36 -30.02 -24.60
C LYS A 125 6.32 -28.92 -24.85
N PRO A 126 5.19 -29.22 -25.52
CA PRO A 126 4.13 -28.24 -25.69
C PRO A 126 3.36 -28.07 -24.37
N LEU A 127 2.95 -26.84 -24.07
CA LEU A 127 2.07 -26.50 -22.94
C LEU A 127 0.89 -25.69 -23.43
N ASP A 128 -0.32 -26.22 -23.25
CA ASP A 128 -1.58 -25.52 -23.57
C ASP A 128 -1.97 -24.60 -22.41
N VAL A 129 -1.25 -23.48 -22.28
CA VAL A 129 -1.37 -22.43 -21.25
C VAL A 129 -1.19 -21.05 -21.90
N SER A 130 -1.34 -19.95 -21.15
CA SER A 130 -1.02 -18.61 -21.66
C SER A 130 0.43 -18.56 -22.19
N PRO A 131 0.71 -17.85 -23.30
CA PRO A 131 2.09 -17.58 -23.71
C PRO A 131 2.91 -16.86 -22.63
N ASP A 132 2.26 -16.17 -21.70
CA ASP A 132 2.90 -15.46 -20.60
C ASP A 132 3.12 -16.32 -19.35
N ALA A 133 2.57 -17.54 -19.34
CA ALA A 133 2.68 -18.45 -18.20
C ALA A 133 4.14 -18.76 -17.85
N GLU A 134 4.46 -18.75 -16.56
CA GLU A 134 5.77 -19.15 -16.03
C GLU A 134 5.80 -20.64 -15.70
N VAL A 135 6.94 -21.30 -15.89
CA VAL A 135 7.08 -22.73 -15.54
C VAL A 135 7.84 -22.91 -14.24
N SER A 136 7.40 -23.86 -13.41
CA SER A 136 8.09 -24.16 -12.16
C SER A 136 9.51 -24.65 -12.40
N THR A 137 10.33 -24.68 -11.35
CA THR A 137 11.75 -25.04 -11.39
C THR A 137 12.02 -26.38 -12.09
N ARG A 138 11.10 -27.34 -12.03
CA ARG A 138 11.20 -28.64 -12.73
C ARG A 138 10.25 -28.77 -13.92
N GLY A 139 9.66 -27.64 -14.34
CA GLY A 139 8.61 -27.51 -15.34
C GLY A 139 7.46 -28.47 -15.14
N ARG A 140 7.10 -28.78 -13.88
CA ARG A 140 5.99 -29.68 -13.52
C ARG A 140 4.65 -28.95 -13.38
N LEU A 141 4.72 -27.63 -13.22
CA LEU A 141 3.58 -26.71 -13.16
C LEU A 141 3.88 -25.56 -14.13
N ALA A 142 2.84 -25.08 -14.79
CA ALA A 142 2.85 -23.83 -15.53
C ALA A 142 1.81 -22.90 -14.90
N VAL A 143 2.18 -21.67 -14.59
CA VAL A 143 1.39 -20.72 -13.81
C VAL A 143 1.07 -19.53 -14.71
N ASP A 144 -0.21 -19.34 -15.03
CA ASP A 144 -0.65 -18.16 -15.78
C ASP A 144 -0.47 -16.90 -14.91
N PRO A 145 -0.23 -15.71 -15.49
CA PRO A 145 -0.32 -14.46 -14.75
C PRO A 145 -1.67 -14.35 -14.06
N VAL A 146 -1.69 -13.80 -12.84
CA VAL A 146 -2.92 -13.69 -12.05
C VAL A 146 -3.11 -12.26 -11.62
N LEU A 147 -4.30 -11.75 -11.90
CA LEU A 147 -4.75 -10.43 -11.46
C LEU A 147 -5.37 -10.55 -10.07
N SER A 148 -5.13 -9.55 -9.21
CA SER A 148 -5.78 -9.51 -7.92
C SER A 148 -7.30 -9.47 -8.06
N PRO A 149 -8.07 -10.05 -7.12
CA PRO A 149 -9.53 -9.97 -7.12
C PRO A 149 -10.06 -8.54 -7.23
N ALA A 150 -9.40 -7.59 -6.56
CA ALA A 150 -9.70 -6.16 -6.66
C ALA A 150 -9.51 -5.62 -8.09
N VAL A 151 -8.38 -5.96 -8.73
CA VAL A 151 -8.14 -5.60 -10.13
C VAL A 151 -9.17 -6.27 -11.04
N GLN A 152 -9.41 -7.59 -10.92
CA GLN A 152 -10.41 -8.34 -11.71
C GLN A 152 -11.82 -7.74 -11.59
N THR A 153 -12.19 -7.33 -10.39
CA THR A 153 -13.43 -6.63 -10.10
C THR A 153 -13.48 -5.29 -10.83
N GLY A 154 -12.41 -4.51 -10.73
CA GLY A 154 -12.16 -3.34 -11.56
C GLY A 154 -12.38 -3.60 -13.05
N LEU A 155 -11.78 -4.68 -13.56
CA LEU A 155 -11.85 -5.05 -14.98
C LEU A 155 -13.28 -5.38 -15.39
N THR A 156 -14.01 -6.09 -14.54
CA THR A 156 -15.43 -6.42 -14.78
C THR A 156 -16.25 -5.15 -14.89
N ARG A 157 -15.94 -4.12 -14.08
CA ARG A 157 -16.62 -2.81 -14.11
C ARG A 157 -16.35 -2.04 -15.40
N ILE A 158 -15.15 -2.16 -15.98
CA ILE A 158 -14.77 -1.40 -17.19
C ILE A 158 -14.85 -2.19 -18.50
N ALA A 159 -15.13 -3.51 -18.48
CA ALA A 159 -15.15 -4.37 -19.67
C ALA A 159 -16.11 -3.90 -20.79
N GLY A 160 -17.15 -3.15 -20.43
CA GLY A 160 -18.13 -2.54 -21.35
C GLY A 160 -17.75 -1.15 -21.90
N ALA A 161 -16.68 -0.53 -21.40
CA ALA A 161 -16.30 0.83 -21.77
C ALA A 161 -15.97 0.95 -23.28
N GLY A 162 -16.55 1.96 -23.94
CA GLY A 162 -16.36 2.21 -25.38
C GLY A 162 -17.07 1.23 -26.33
N ARG A 163 -17.89 0.29 -25.84
CA ARG A 163 -18.65 -0.66 -26.70
C ARG A 163 -20.03 -0.13 -27.16
N ALA A 164 -20.43 1.07 -26.72
CA ALA A 164 -21.71 1.70 -27.08
C ALA A 164 -21.57 2.66 -28.28
N VAL A 165 -22.61 2.72 -29.11
CA VAL A 165 -22.72 3.59 -30.32
C VAL A 165 -23.09 5.04 -29.90
N PRO A 166 -22.68 6.09 -30.64
CA PRO A 166 -22.92 7.49 -30.23
C PRO A 166 -24.41 7.84 -30.02
N GLY A 167 -24.71 8.64 -28.98
CA GLY A 167 -25.98 9.40 -28.89
C GLY A 167 -26.78 9.29 -27.60
N THR A 168 -26.37 8.49 -26.61
CA THR A 168 -27.01 8.43 -25.28
C THR A 168 -25.97 8.24 -24.19
N GLU A 169 -26.06 9.02 -23.11
CA GLU A 169 -25.30 8.81 -21.86
C GLU A 169 -25.50 7.34 -21.42
N PRO A 170 -24.46 6.49 -21.46
CA PRO A 170 -24.63 5.09 -21.14
C PRO A 170 -25.01 4.94 -19.66
N GLN A 171 -26.01 4.10 -19.38
CA GLN A 171 -26.29 3.62 -18.03
C GLN A 171 -25.49 2.32 -17.81
N PRO A 172 -24.59 2.26 -16.82
CA PRO A 172 -23.88 1.03 -16.49
C PRO A 172 -24.84 -0.04 -15.96
N ALA A 173 -24.59 -1.30 -16.30
CA ALA A 173 -25.27 -2.43 -15.68
C ALA A 173 -24.50 -2.84 -14.41
N PRO A 174 -25.16 -3.04 -13.26
CA PRO A 174 -24.48 -3.50 -12.06
C PRO A 174 -24.00 -4.94 -12.26
N THR A 175 -22.71 -5.17 -12.04
CA THR A 175 -22.19 -6.51 -11.77
C THR A 175 -21.71 -6.53 -10.33
N ALA A 176 -22.24 -7.49 -9.56
CA ALA A 176 -21.79 -7.73 -8.20
C ALA A 176 -20.40 -8.37 -8.28
N ALA A 177 -19.46 -7.82 -7.52
CA ALA A 177 -18.13 -8.38 -7.34
C ALA A 177 -18.10 -9.27 -6.10
N SER A 178 -17.31 -10.34 -6.16
CA SER A 178 -16.93 -11.12 -4.99
C SER A 178 -15.49 -10.78 -4.63
N ASP A 179 -15.26 -10.28 -3.42
CA ASP A 179 -13.95 -10.32 -2.80
C ASP A 179 -13.70 -11.78 -2.37
N GLY A 180 -12.66 -12.38 -2.92
CA GLY A 180 -12.27 -13.75 -2.61
C GLY A 180 -10.77 -13.91 -2.83
N PRO A 181 -10.11 -14.90 -2.21
CA PRO A 181 -8.65 -15.06 -2.26
C PRO A 181 -8.11 -15.17 -3.69
N LEU A 182 -6.87 -14.69 -3.90
CA LEU A 182 -6.18 -14.73 -5.20
C LEU A 182 -6.02 -16.19 -5.66
N ALA A 183 -6.85 -16.63 -6.60
CA ALA A 183 -6.76 -18.00 -7.12
C ALA A 183 -5.69 -18.11 -8.20
N VAL A 184 -4.54 -18.70 -7.85
CA VAL A 184 -3.51 -19.08 -8.80
C VAL A 184 -3.81 -20.45 -9.39
N THR A 185 -4.19 -20.45 -10.67
CA THR A 185 -4.38 -21.70 -11.41
C THR A 185 -3.08 -22.11 -12.07
N SER A 186 -2.51 -23.22 -11.59
CA SER A 186 -1.36 -23.86 -12.18
C SER A 186 -1.80 -25.06 -13.02
N THR A 187 -1.27 -25.21 -14.23
CA THR A 187 -1.46 -26.41 -15.04
C THR A 187 -0.32 -27.39 -14.78
N ALA A 188 -0.63 -28.59 -14.28
CA ALA A 188 0.31 -29.69 -14.16
C ALA A 188 0.73 -30.16 -15.56
N THR A 189 1.92 -29.76 -15.98
CA THR A 189 2.43 -30.00 -17.34
C THR A 189 2.46 -31.48 -17.77
N PRO A 190 2.65 -32.49 -16.89
CA PRO A 190 2.67 -33.88 -17.33
C PRO A 190 1.28 -34.45 -17.66
N THR A 191 0.21 -33.89 -17.07
CA THR A 191 -1.15 -34.44 -17.16
C THR A 191 -2.14 -33.47 -17.81
N GLY A 192 -1.80 -32.19 -17.95
CA GLY A 192 -2.71 -31.12 -18.32
C GLY A 192 -3.75 -30.78 -17.25
N SER A 193 -3.65 -31.40 -16.06
CA SER A 193 -4.59 -31.18 -14.96
C SER A 193 -4.38 -29.79 -14.39
N LYS A 194 -5.44 -29.01 -14.24
CA LYS A 194 -5.40 -27.74 -13.52
C LYS A 194 -5.41 -28.00 -12.02
N VAL A 195 -4.51 -27.34 -11.32
CA VAL A 195 -4.39 -27.28 -9.87
C VAL A 195 -4.57 -25.82 -9.51
N THR A 196 -5.73 -25.49 -8.97
CA THR A 196 -5.97 -24.15 -8.43
C THR A 196 -5.50 -24.15 -6.98
N GLN A 197 -4.62 -23.20 -6.67
CA GLN A 197 -4.22 -22.88 -5.32
C GLN A 197 -4.74 -21.47 -5.07
N THR A 198 -5.48 -21.28 -4.00
CA THR A 198 -5.65 -19.95 -3.46
C THR A 198 -4.30 -19.55 -2.88
N VAL A 199 -3.72 -18.50 -3.46
CA VAL A 199 -2.71 -17.74 -2.77
C VAL A 199 -3.46 -17.03 -1.67
N ALA A 200 -3.26 -17.54 -0.46
CA ALA A 200 -3.39 -16.74 0.75
C ALA A 200 -2.81 -15.37 0.41
N PRO A 201 -3.56 -14.26 0.58
CA PRO A 201 -3.07 -12.94 0.20
C PRO A 201 -1.61 -12.82 0.61
N TRP A 202 -0.75 -12.45 -0.35
CA TRP A 202 0.59 -12.04 0.04
C TRP A 202 0.36 -10.93 1.05
N SER A 203 0.73 -11.21 2.29
CA SER A 203 0.67 -10.31 3.44
C SER A 203 1.79 -9.28 3.32
N GLY A 204 1.64 -8.47 2.28
CA GLY A 204 2.57 -7.51 1.72
C GLY A 204 1.75 -6.75 0.69
N GLY A 205 0.83 -5.95 1.24
CA GLY A 205 -0.05 -5.04 0.52
C GLY A 205 -1.34 -5.65 -0.04
N ALA A 206 -2.39 -5.72 0.79
CA ALA A 206 -3.78 -5.68 0.34
C ALA A 206 -4.21 -4.22 0.04
N PRO A 207 -5.30 -3.98 -0.71
CA PRO A 207 -5.47 -2.77 -1.53
C PRO A 207 -6.24 -1.65 -0.81
N ALA A 208 -5.52 -0.62 -0.37
CA ALA A 208 -6.05 0.72 -0.17
C ALA A 208 -5.05 1.71 -0.78
N ALA A 209 -5.54 2.64 -1.60
CA ALA A 209 -4.83 3.82 -2.12
C ALA A 209 -3.30 3.71 -2.26
N ARG A 210 -2.81 2.93 -3.25
CA ARG A 210 -1.37 2.93 -3.55
C ARG A 210 -0.98 4.26 -4.18
N SER A 211 -0.23 5.04 -3.42
CA SER A 211 0.66 6.07 -3.97
C SER A 211 1.57 5.44 -5.01
N ALA A 212 1.40 5.84 -6.28
CA ALA A 212 2.18 5.33 -7.39
C ALA A 212 3.63 5.86 -7.30
N ALA A 213 4.53 5.06 -6.73
CA ALA A 213 5.97 5.17 -6.94
C ALA A 213 6.46 4.00 -7.83
N PRO A 214 7.29 4.26 -8.86
CA PRO A 214 7.75 3.22 -9.77
C PRO A 214 8.73 2.26 -9.08
N ALA A 215 8.51 0.96 -9.27
CA ALA A 215 9.31 -0.11 -8.72
C ALA A 215 10.74 -0.14 -9.33
N ALA A 216 11.74 0.22 -8.53
CA ALA A 216 13.14 -0.15 -8.77
C ALA A 216 13.52 -1.31 -7.84
N ARG A 217 13.34 -2.55 -8.30
CA ARG A 217 13.94 -3.73 -7.64
C ARG A 217 15.44 -3.77 -7.96
N SER A 218 16.28 -3.20 -7.09
CA SER A 218 17.71 -3.47 -7.11
C SER A 218 17.99 -4.77 -6.35
N GLY A 219 18.49 -5.79 -7.07
CA GLY A 219 18.94 -7.04 -6.46
C GLY A 219 20.25 -6.84 -5.71
N ALA A 220 20.23 -6.99 -4.39
CA ALA A 220 21.41 -7.19 -3.56
C ALA A 220 21.28 -8.55 -2.82
N PRO A 221 22.29 -9.44 -2.86
CA PRO A 221 22.23 -10.71 -2.16
C PRO A 221 22.44 -10.54 -0.65
N ALA A 222 21.62 -11.24 0.14
CA ALA A 222 21.83 -11.45 1.57
C ALA A 222 23.03 -12.40 1.81
N ASP A 223 24.06 -11.92 2.50
CA ASP A 223 25.13 -12.75 3.03
C ASP A 223 24.83 -13.11 4.50
N ALA A 224 24.55 -14.39 4.75
CA ALA A 224 24.50 -14.97 6.09
C ALA A 224 25.53 -16.10 6.25
N ASN A 225 26.44 -15.88 7.20
CA ASN A 225 27.26 -16.81 8.00
C ASN A 225 28.79 -16.62 7.92
N GLY A 226 29.29 -15.80 8.84
CA GLY A 226 30.68 -15.78 9.29
C GLY A 226 30.74 -15.79 10.82
N THR A 227 30.53 -16.96 11.43
CA THR A 227 30.79 -17.17 12.86
C THR A 227 32.28 -17.47 13.13
N ALA A 228 32.84 -16.72 14.09
CA ALA A 228 34.05 -16.98 14.89
C ALA A 228 35.43 -16.41 14.39
N PRO A 229 36.44 -16.19 15.27
CA PRO A 229 36.76 -14.88 15.87
C PRO A 229 38.26 -14.44 15.85
N SER A 230 38.51 -13.17 16.26
CA SER A 230 39.77 -12.57 16.83
C SER A 230 40.89 -12.06 15.89
N PRO A 231 41.78 -11.11 16.32
CA PRO A 231 42.02 -10.61 17.68
C PRO A 231 41.99 -9.08 17.90
N ALA A 232 41.81 -8.71 19.16
CA ALA A 232 41.91 -7.36 19.71
C ALA A 232 43.33 -6.77 19.60
N LEU A 233 43.39 -5.44 19.47
CA LEU A 233 44.39 -4.63 20.17
C LEU A 233 43.68 -3.51 20.92
N ALA A 234 43.96 -3.49 22.21
CA ALA A 234 43.32 -2.70 23.23
C ALA A 234 43.88 -1.27 23.32
N GLY A 235 43.03 -0.37 23.80
CA GLY A 235 43.45 0.69 24.72
C GLY A 235 43.37 2.11 24.16
N MET A 236 42.24 2.79 24.42
CA MET A 236 42.26 4.06 25.17
C MET A 236 40.85 4.38 25.69
N SER A 237 40.67 4.04 26.96
CA SER A 237 39.82 4.64 28.00
C SER A 237 38.75 5.67 27.61
N LYS A 238 37.51 5.36 28.04
CA LYS A 238 36.43 6.25 28.48
C LYS A 238 36.93 7.65 28.91
N ALA A 239 36.39 8.67 28.25
CA ALA A 239 36.14 9.97 28.86
C ALA A 239 34.67 10.33 28.58
N SER A 240 33.89 10.33 29.64
CA SER A 240 32.60 11.00 29.76
C SER A 240 32.74 12.49 29.47
N GLY A 241 31.81 13.07 28.71
CA GLY A 241 31.50 14.49 28.76
C GLY A 241 31.43 15.18 27.40
N GLY A 242 30.24 15.69 27.08
CA GLY A 242 30.06 16.72 26.06
C GLY A 242 28.78 16.52 25.28
N ALA A 243 27.63 16.84 25.88
CA ALA A 243 26.48 17.28 25.12
C ALA A 243 26.96 18.41 24.19
N THR A 244 27.08 18.12 22.90
CA THR A 244 27.22 19.16 21.88
C THR A 244 25.88 19.88 21.85
N ALA A 245 25.86 21.06 22.46
CA ALA A 245 24.77 22.00 22.34
C ALA A 245 24.38 22.12 20.86
N LYS A 246 23.14 21.71 20.54
CA LYS A 246 22.47 22.06 19.29
C LYS A 246 22.71 23.54 19.04
N ALA A 247 23.30 23.86 17.89
CA ALA A 247 23.28 25.21 17.37
C ALA A 247 21.82 25.69 17.34
N ALA A 248 21.59 26.98 17.59
CA ALA A 248 20.25 27.56 17.56
C ALA A 248 19.58 27.24 16.22
N ALA A 249 18.43 26.57 16.28
CA ALA A 249 17.60 26.17 15.16
C ALA A 249 17.45 27.31 14.14
N THR A 250 17.91 27.06 12.92
CA THR A 250 17.48 27.81 11.74
C THR A 250 16.02 27.46 11.49
N THR A 251 15.13 28.43 11.24
CA THR A 251 13.67 28.21 11.03
C THR A 251 13.28 27.08 10.06
N ALA A 252 14.20 26.64 9.19
CA ALA A 252 13.99 25.59 8.18
C ALA A 252 13.80 24.18 8.77
N ASP A 253 14.36 23.85 9.94
CA ASP A 253 14.17 22.55 10.60
C ASP A 253 12.76 22.35 11.18
N HIS A 254 11.97 23.44 11.21
CA HIS A 254 10.61 23.45 11.76
C HIS A 254 9.56 23.94 10.76
N ASP A 255 9.99 24.44 9.60
CA ASP A 255 9.11 24.87 8.52
C ASP A 255 8.84 23.68 7.58
N PRO A 256 7.58 23.21 7.45
CA PRO A 256 7.27 22.12 6.52
C PRO A 256 7.49 22.51 5.06
N VAL A 257 7.55 23.81 4.74
CA VAL A 257 7.82 24.33 3.39
C VAL A 257 9.32 24.33 3.08
N ASP A 258 9.69 23.75 1.94
CA ASP A 258 11.03 23.88 1.36
C ASP A 258 11.24 25.30 0.82
N THR A 259 11.96 26.12 1.59
CA THR A 259 12.24 27.52 1.22
C THR A 259 13.36 27.68 0.20
N ASP A 260 14.17 26.64 0.00
CA ASP A 260 15.29 26.53 -0.95
C ASP A 260 14.92 25.79 -2.26
N ARG A 261 13.67 25.34 -2.38
CA ARG A 261 13.15 24.64 -3.56
C ARG A 261 13.35 25.44 -4.87
N TRP A 262 13.49 24.72 -5.98
CA TRP A 262 13.48 25.33 -7.32
C TRP A 262 12.09 25.33 -7.96
N CYS A 263 11.19 24.47 -7.51
CA CYS A 263 9.83 24.42 -8.02
C CYS A 263 8.94 25.53 -7.46
N SER A 264 8.13 26.13 -8.32
CA SER A 264 7.39 27.36 -8.03
C SER A 264 6.41 27.24 -6.86
N VAL A 265 5.59 26.19 -6.84
CA VAL A 265 4.55 25.98 -5.83
C VAL A 265 5.01 24.92 -4.82
N PRO A 266 5.18 25.28 -3.53
CA PRO A 266 5.63 24.33 -2.52
C PRO A 266 4.58 23.24 -2.29
N ARG A 267 5.03 22.02 -1.97
CA ARG A 267 4.12 20.92 -1.62
C ARG A 267 3.41 21.18 -0.29
N ASN A 268 4.16 21.55 0.75
CA ASN A 268 3.67 21.55 2.14
C ASN A 268 3.18 22.92 2.63
N ASP A 269 2.77 23.83 1.74
CA ASP A 269 2.16 25.10 2.16
C ASP A 269 0.67 24.90 2.44
N VAL A 270 0.27 25.14 3.68
CA VAL A 270 -1.14 25.01 4.13
C VAL A 270 -2.10 25.95 3.41
N ASN A 271 -1.58 27.01 2.77
CA ASN A 271 -2.36 27.99 2.00
C ASN A 271 -2.40 27.69 0.49
N ALA A 272 -1.82 26.56 0.06
CA ALA A 272 -1.72 26.16 -1.34
C ALA A 272 -1.95 24.65 -1.50
N GLN A 273 -3.19 24.20 -1.27
CA GLN A 273 -3.59 22.83 -1.55
C GLN A 273 -4.33 22.72 -2.89
N ALA A 274 -4.17 21.58 -3.56
CA ALA A 274 -4.83 21.25 -4.81
C ALA A 274 -6.05 20.37 -4.55
N LEU A 275 -7.13 20.60 -5.28
CA LEU A 275 -8.28 19.68 -5.28
C LEU A 275 -7.87 18.40 -6.01
N GLN A 276 -8.10 17.23 -5.41
CA GLN A 276 -8.13 16.00 -6.17
C GLN A 276 -9.48 15.89 -6.91
N PRO A 277 -9.52 16.10 -8.25
CA PRO A 277 -10.76 16.05 -9.00
C PRO A 277 -11.31 14.62 -9.06
N THR A 278 -12.63 14.53 -9.15
CA THR A 278 -13.26 13.27 -9.60
C THR A 278 -12.89 12.97 -11.06
N PRO A 279 -12.85 11.70 -11.48
CA PRO A 279 -12.57 11.36 -12.87
C PRO A 279 -13.52 12.06 -13.86
N ASN A 280 -14.80 12.20 -13.47
CA ASN A 280 -15.80 12.98 -14.22
C ASN A 280 -15.43 14.46 -14.38
N GLN A 281 -14.81 15.08 -13.38
CA GLN A 281 -14.35 16.47 -13.49
C GLN A 281 -13.23 16.59 -14.52
N VAL A 282 -12.26 15.67 -14.50
CA VAL A 282 -11.16 15.67 -15.49
C VAL A 282 -11.70 15.43 -16.90
N GLU A 283 -12.54 14.42 -17.10
CA GLU A 283 -13.20 14.14 -18.38
C GLU A 283 -14.02 15.32 -18.88
N TRP A 284 -14.81 15.95 -18.01
CA TRP A 284 -15.55 17.17 -18.34
C TRP A 284 -14.61 18.31 -18.74
N ALA A 285 -13.52 18.53 -18.01
CA ALA A 285 -12.58 19.60 -18.33
C ALA A 285 -11.96 19.40 -19.72
N VAL A 286 -11.54 18.17 -20.05
CA VAL A 286 -11.00 17.84 -21.38
C VAL A 286 -12.07 18.03 -22.46
N ASP A 287 -13.27 17.46 -22.28
CA ASP A 287 -14.39 17.58 -23.22
C ASP A 287 -14.74 19.05 -23.52
N MET A 288 -14.62 19.94 -22.53
CA MET A 288 -14.84 21.37 -22.69
C MET A 288 -13.63 22.07 -23.33
N ALA A 289 -12.40 21.68 -22.97
CA ALA A 289 -11.16 22.30 -23.45
C ALA A 289 -10.94 22.04 -24.95
N VAL A 290 -11.15 20.82 -25.43
CA VAL A 290 -10.97 20.46 -26.86
C VAL A 290 -11.95 21.22 -27.78
N ARG A 291 -13.05 21.73 -27.22
CA ARG A 291 -14.02 22.59 -27.92
C ARG A 291 -13.75 24.08 -27.76
N GLY A 292 -12.94 24.48 -26.78
CA GLY A 292 -12.68 25.89 -26.43
C GLY A 292 -13.72 26.48 -25.49
N ASP A 293 -14.55 25.63 -24.87
CA ASP A 293 -15.65 26.02 -24.00
C ASP A 293 -15.28 26.03 -22.51
N LEU A 294 -14.07 25.58 -22.14
CA LEU A 294 -13.58 25.58 -20.75
C LEU A 294 -13.26 27.02 -20.26
N THR A 295 -14.32 27.77 -19.99
CA THR A 295 -14.31 29.20 -19.66
C THR A 295 -14.95 29.44 -18.29
N SER A 296 -14.79 30.64 -17.75
CA SER A 296 -15.39 31.02 -16.46
C SER A 296 -16.92 30.96 -16.43
N ALA A 297 -17.59 30.83 -17.58
CA ALA A 297 -19.04 30.65 -17.65
C ALA A 297 -19.48 29.25 -17.18
N TRP A 298 -18.58 28.27 -17.24
CA TRP A 298 -18.86 26.87 -16.93
C TRP A 298 -18.05 26.34 -15.74
N VAL A 299 -16.86 26.89 -15.51
CA VAL A 299 -16.05 26.59 -14.32
C VAL A 299 -16.67 27.24 -13.09
N SER A 300 -16.84 26.47 -12.01
CA SER A 300 -17.32 26.98 -10.73
C SER A 300 -16.31 27.95 -10.12
N GLN A 301 -16.77 29.15 -9.81
CA GLN A 301 -15.96 30.22 -9.25
C GLN A 301 -16.13 30.29 -7.73
N GLY A 302 -15.16 30.86 -7.01
CA GLY A 302 -15.24 30.99 -5.56
C GLY A 302 -14.71 29.76 -4.82
N GLY A 303 -15.21 29.54 -3.59
CA GLY A 303 -14.87 28.38 -2.78
C GLY A 303 -13.35 28.19 -2.60
N TRP A 304 -12.87 26.97 -2.83
CA TRP A 304 -11.45 26.62 -2.71
C TRP A 304 -10.55 27.42 -3.67
N ARG A 305 -11.05 27.84 -4.85
CA ARG A 305 -10.27 28.71 -5.77
C ARG A 305 -10.05 30.10 -5.17
N SER A 306 -11.05 30.65 -4.48
CA SER A 306 -10.89 31.91 -3.73
C SER A 306 -9.93 31.75 -2.56
N GLN A 307 -10.03 30.63 -1.82
CA GLN A 307 -9.14 30.33 -0.70
C GLN A 307 -7.69 30.15 -1.14
N ALA A 308 -7.46 29.48 -2.27
CA ALA A 308 -6.14 29.37 -2.91
C ALA A 308 -5.64 30.71 -3.51
N GLY A 309 -6.47 31.76 -3.53
CA GLY A 309 -6.09 33.07 -4.05
C GLY A 309 -6.04 33.15 -5.58
N LEU A 310 -6.74 32.25 -6.28
CA LEU A 310 -6.72 32.16 -7.75
C LEU A 310 -7.65 33.19 -8.43
N GLY A 311 -8.58 33.78 -7.68
CA GLY A 311 -9.55 34.74 -8.22
C GLY A 311 -10.55 34.08 -9.18
N THR A 312 -10.96 34.79 -10.23
CA THR A 312 -11.81 34.24 -11.28
C THR A 312 -10.96 33.51 -12.31
N ILE A 313 -11.23 32.22 -12.50
CA ILE A 313 -10.51 31.35 -13.41
C ILE A 313 -11.31 31.14 -14.69
N SER A 314 -10.70 31.49 -15.82
CA SER A 314 -11.15 31.14 -17.17
C SER A 314 -10.00 30.44 -17.88
N PRO A 315 -9.91 29.10 -17.83
CA PRO A 315 -8.76 28.36 -18.34
C PRO A 315 -8.42 28.72 -19.79
N GLN A 316 -9.44 28.79 -20.65
CA GLN A 316 -9.28 29.16 -22.07
C GLN A 316 -8.95 30.64 -22.32
N ALA A 317 -8.95 31.50 -21.30
CA ALA A 317 -8.39 32.85 -21.38
C ALA A 317 -6.92 32.91 -20.94
N LEU A 318 -6.48 31.95 -20.11
CA LEU A 318 -5.08 31.79 -19.70
C LEU A 318 -4.29 31.01 -20.74
N PHE A 319 -4.89 29.94 -21.26
CA PHE A 319 -4.38 29.07 -22.32
C PHE A 319 -5.46 28.90 -23.39
N ALA A 320 -5.40 29.72 -24.44
CA ALA A 320 -6.39 29.74 -25.51
C ALA A 320 -6.45 28.41 -26.26
N LYS A 321 -7.61 28.05 -26.85
CA LYS A 321 -7.74 26.78 -27.58
C LYS A 321 -6.68 26.75 -28.67
N PRO A 322 -5.80 25.72 -28.68
CA PRO A 322 -4.70 25.71 -29.61
C PRO A 322 -5.22 25.54 -31.04
N ALA A 323 -4.57 26.21 -31.99
CA ALA A 323 -4.78 25.97 -33.41
C ALA A 323 -3.87 24.81 -33.86
N LEU A 324 -4.42 23.89 -34.65
CA LEU A 324 -3.67 22.80 -35.24
C LEU A 324 -3.28 23.13 -36.68
N THR A 325 -2.05 22.80 -37.04
CA THR A 325 -1.61 22.75 -38.43
C THR A 325 -2.44 21.70 -39.15
N GLY A 326 -3.05 22.07 -40.28
CA GLY A 326 -4.05 21.24 -40.99
C GLY A 326 -5.50 21.48 -40.56
N GLY A 327 -5.73 22.16 -39.42
CA GLY A 327 -7.06 22.37 -38.84
C GLY A 327 -7.56 21.19 -38.01
N GLY A 328 -8.82 21.23 -37.58
CA GLY A 328 -9.42 20.19 -36.72
C GLY A 328 -9.30 20.48 -35.22
N SER A 329 -9.40 19.43 -34.40
CA SER A 329 -9.31 19.48 -32.94
C SER A 329 -8.67 18.21 -32.40
N ILE A 330 -8.06 18.32 -31.22
CA ILE A 330 -7.52 17.17 -30.48
C ILE A 330 -8.69 16.27 -30.03
N PRO A 331 -8.68 14.97 -30.32
CA PRO A 331 -9.65 14.04 -29.76
C PRO A 331 -9.51 14.00 -28.24
N ALA A 332 -10.62 14.17 -27.51
CA ALA A 332 -10.63 14.19 -26.05
C ALA A 332 -9.89 12.99 -25.43
N GLN A 333 -10.00 11.81 -26.03
CA GLN A 333 -9.38 10.59 -25.54
C GLN A 333 -7.86 10.54 -25.67
N VAL A 334 -7.27 11.26 -26.63
CA VAL A 334 -5.80 11.34 -26.73
C VAL A 334 -5.27 12.15 -25.54
N GLU A 335 -5.89 13.30 -25.25
CA GLU A 335 -5.55 14.08 -24.06
C GLU A 335 -5.81 13.27 -22.77
N LEU A 336 -6.98 12.63 -22.62
CA LEU A 336 -7.26 11.79 -21.44
C LEU A 336 -6.27 10.62 -21.30
N GLY A 337 -5.77 10.07 -22.42
CA GLY A 337 -4.72 9.06 -22.41
C GLY A 337 -3.37 9.60 -21.92
N ILE A 338 -3.02 10.85 -22.27
CA ILE A 338 -1.86 11.56 -21.71
C ILE A 338 -2.07 11.72 -20.20
N LEU A 339 -3.19 12.31 -19.78
CA LEU A 339 -3.50 12.57 -18.37
C LEU A 339 -3.50 11.28 -17.52
N ALA A 340 -3.98 10.17 -18.07
CA ALA A 340 -3.90 8.86 -17.44
C ALA A 340 -2.45 8.37 -17.30
N GLN A 341 -1.65 8.52 -18.36
CA GLN A 341 -0.24 8.11 -18.37
C GLN A 341 0.66 8.96 -17.48
N GLU A 342 0.37 10.26 -17.36
CA GLU A 342 1.16 11.22 -16.60
C GLU A 342 0.90 11.16 -15.09
N SER A 343 -0.36 11.01 -14.69
CA SER A 343 -0.75 11.20 -13.28
C SER A 343 -1.83 10.27 -12.77
N ASN A 344 -2.38 9.37 -13.60
CA ASN A 344 -3.59 8.61 -13.26
C ASN A 344 -4.80 9.53 -12.97
N LEU A 345 -4.88 10.69 -13.65
CA LEU A 345 -5.87 11.76 -13.45
C LEU A 345 -5.78 12.48 -12.09
N TRP A 346 -4.62 12.40 -11.42
CA TRP A 346 -4.40 13.07 -10.14
C TRP A 346 -3.94 14.51 -10.30
N GLN A 347 -4.52 15.41 -9.51
CA GLN A 347 -4.09 16.81 -9.40
C GLN A 347 -3.47 17.09 -8.03
N ALA A 348 -3.94 16.41 -6.99
CA ALA A 348 -3.31 16.40 -5.68
C ALA A 348 -2.44 15.16 -5.53
N GLU A 349 -1.59 15.15 -4.51
CA GLU A 349 -0.82 13.96 -4.15
C GLU A 349 -1.75 12.76 -3.86
N SER A 350 -1.23 11.55 -4.05
CA SER A 350 -2.01 10.31 -4.15
C SER A 350 -2.70 9.85 -2.86
N GLY A 351 -2.32 10.37 -1.71
CA GLY A 351 -3.05 10.16 -0.45
C GLY A 351 -4.41 10.89 -0.41
N ALA A 352 -4.60 11.92 -1.24
CA ALA A 352 -5.89 12.59 -1.35
C ALA A 352 -6.85 11.79 -2.25
N ILE A 353 -8.03 11.45 -1.74
CA ILE A 353 -9.07 10.82 -2.56
C ILE A 353 -9.91 11.88 -3.30
N PRO A 354 -10.60 11.54 -4.41
CA PRO A 354 -11.40 12.51 -5.14
C PRO A 354 -12.52 13.12 -4.27
N GLY A 355 -12.49 14.45 -4.11
CA GLY A 355 -13.22 15.15 -3.04
C GLY A 355 -12.34 16.06 -2.21
N GLN A 356 -11.23 15.51 -1.77
CA GLN A 356 -10.34 16.13 -0.81
C GLN A 356 -9.41 17.14 -1.48
N MET A 357 -8.88 18.05 -0.66
CA MET A 357 -7.69 18.78 -1.05
C MET A 357 -6.46 18.03 -0.51
N GLY A 358 -5.32 18.21 -1.15
CA GLY A 358 -4.03 17.74 -0.63
C GLY A 358 -2.88 18.59 -1.14
N ASN A 359 -1.64 18.15 -0.92
CA ASN A 359 -0.49 18.78 -1.58
C ASN A 359 -0.71 18.84 -3.10
N PRO A 360 -0.23 19.88 -3.80
CA PRO A 360 -0.19 19.84 -5.25
C PRO A 360 0.60 18.61 -5.71
N LEU A 361 0.04 17.89 -6.70
CA LEU A 361 0.77 16.77 -7.29
C LEU A 361 2.00 17.31 -7.99
N ALA A 362 3.15 17.01 -7.42
CA ALA A 362 4.44 17.07 -8.07
C ALA A 362 5.16 15.79 -7.67
N SER A 363 5.62 15.01 -8.66
CA SER A 363 6.39 13.79 -8.40
C SER A 363 7.47 14.10 -7.37
N VAL A 364 7.55 13.33 -6.27
CA VAL A 364 8.56 13.59 -5.22
C VAL A 364 9.96 13.56 -5.84
N ALA A 365 10.24 12.55 -6.68
CA ALA A 365 11.50 12.48 -7.42
C ALA A 365 11.73 13.70 -8.31
N GLY A 366 10.69 14.13 -9.05
CA GLY A 366 10.77 15.31 -9.93
C GLY A 366 10.85 16.63 -9.17
N PHE A 367 10.27 16.76 -7.99
CA PHE A 367 10.27 17.98 -7.20
C PHE A 367 11.63 18.21 -6.53
N TYR A 368 12.20 17.17 -5.93
CA TYR A 368 13.48 17.23 -5.22
C TYR A 368 14.68 16.85 -6.10
N GLY A 369 14.45 16.45 -7.37
CA GLY A 369 15.49 16.09 -8.33
C GLY A 369 16.29 14.84 -7.97
N HIS A 370 15.68 13.93 -7.19
CA HIS A 370 16.30 12.71 -6.67
C HIS A 370 17.07 11.90 -7.72
N LYS A 371 18.26 11.43 -7.33
CA LYS A 371 19.12 10.56 -8.14
C LYS A 371 19.75 9.47 -7.30
N GLY A 372 19.76 8.24 -7.80
CA GLY A 372 20.47 7.13 -7.15
C GLY A 372 19.72 5.80 -7.28
N THR A 373 20.45 4.70 -7.10
CA THR A 373 19.91 3.34 -7.19
C THR A 373 19.77 2.65 -5.83
N THR A 374 20.32 3.26 -4.77
CA THR A 374 20.12 2.82 -3.38
C THR A 374 19.05 3.68 -2.74
N SER A 375 18.27 3.13 -1.78
CA SER A 375 17.30 3.92 -1.01
C SER A 375 17.97 5.16 -0.38
N SER A 376 19.20 4.99 0.11
CA SER A 376 19.92 6.08 0.75
C SER A 376 20.31 7.23 -0.19
N ASP A 377 20.73 6.92 -1.41
CA ASP A 377 21.09 7.93 -2.39
C ASP A 377 19.86 8.55 -3.04
N TYR A 378 18.82 7.75 -3.28
CA TYR A 378 17.57 8.20 -3.89
C TYR A 378 16.97 9.42 -3.17
N TRP A 379 16.90 9.40 -1.84
CA TRP A 379 16.29 10.49 -1.08
C TRP A 379 17.07 11.80 -1.08
N LYS A 380 18.32 11.84 -1.53
CA LYS A 380 19.11 13.08 -1.53
C LYS A 380 18.52 14.11 -2.48
N ILE A 381 18.39 15.33 -1.99
CA ILE A 381 17.88 16.48 -2.75
C ILE A 381 18.95 16.97 -3.75
N ASP A 382 18.56 17.13 -5.00
CA ASP A 382 19.35 17.71 -6.10
C ASP A 382 18.46 18.71 -6.88
N TRP A 383 18.34 19.91 -6.33
CA TRP A 383 17.48 20.96 -6.86
C TRP A 383 17.75 21.33 -8.33
N GLU A 384 18.99 21.18 -8.80
CA GLU A 384 19.34 21.49 -10.19
C GLU A 384 18.56 20.62 -11.18
N ASN A 385 18.22 19.41 -10.74
CA ASN A 385 17.54 18.39 -11.52
C ASN A 385 16.04 18.30 -11.21
N SER A 386 15.49 19.25 -10.45
CA SER A 386 14.06 19.34 -10.21
C SER A 386 13.29 19.56 -11.51
N ASP A 387 12.51 18.58 -11.93
CA ASP A 387 11.69 18.67 -13.13
C ASP A 387 10.51 19.63 -12.97
N CYS A 388 9.94 19.70 -11.76
CA CYS A 388 8.83 20.58 -11.40
C CYS A 388 7.54 20.39 -12.22
N GLY A 389 7.22 19.13 -12.60
CA GLY A 389 5.95 18.77 -13.21
C GLY A 389 4.80 18.82 -12.21
N TYR A 390 3.73 19.54 -12.55
CA TYR A 390 2.57 19.72 -11.68
C TYR A 390 1.27 19.18 -12.27
N GLY A 391 0.43 18.61 -11.40
CA GLY A 391 -0.98 18.33 -11.64
C GLY A 391 -1.26 17.23 -12.66
N VAL A 392 -2.50 17.19 -13.15
CA VAL A 392 -3.02 16.06 -13.95
C VAL A 392 -2.26 15.82 -15.25
N GLY A 393 -1.76 16.87 -15.89
CA GLY A 393 -0.93 16.79 -17.10
C GLY A 393 0.57 16.89 -16.85
N GLN A 394 1.03 16.83 -15.59
CA GLN A 394 2.44 16.97 -15.19
C GLN A 394 3.15 18.13 -15.91
N VAL A 395 2.53 19.31 -15.93
CA VAL A 395 3.05 20.49 -16.64
C VAL A 395 4.35 20.96 -15.99
N THR A 396 5.46 20.93 -16.75
CA THR A 396 6.82 21.28 -16.28
C THR A 396 7.30 22.64 -16.80
N ASP A 397 6.97 22.97 -18.05
CA ASP A 397 7.46 24.18 -18.71
C ASP A 397 6.97 25.47 -18.04
N GLY A 398 7.92 26.31 -17.68
CA GLY A 398 7.76 27.57 -16.97
C GLY A 398 7.36 27.40 -15.50
N MET A 399 7.50 26.21 -14.92
CA MET A 399 7.09 25.91 -13.53
C MET A 399 8.21 25.99 -12.50
N ARG A 400 9.46 26.23 -12.91
CA ARG A 400 10.55 26.60 -12.00
C ARG A 400 10.45 28.07 -11.56
N LEU A 401 10.95 28.38 -10.36
CA LEU A 401 11.08 29.74 -9.87
C LEU A 401 11.95 30.59 -10.81
N ALA A 402 11.64 31.88 -10.92
CA ALA A 402 12.44 32.79 -11.71
C ALA A 402 13.89 32.86 -11.18
N GLY A 403 14.87 32.71 -12.06
CA GLY A 403 16.29 32.54 -11.73
C GLY A 403 16.77 31.09 -11.64
N HIS A 404 15.85 30.11 -11.71
CA HIS A 404 16.12 28.68 -11.67
C HIS A 404 15.63 27.92 -12.92
N GLU A 405 15.24 28.65 -13.96
CA GLU A 405 14.73 28.10 -15.23
C GLU A 405 15.68 27.09 -15.86
N LYS A 406 15.14 26.08 -16.58
CA LYS A 406 15.98 25.25 -17.45
C LYS A 406 16.54 26.10 -18.59
N THR A 407 17.63 25.65 -19.20
CA THR A 407 18.26 26.39 -20.30
C THR A 407 17.28 26.56 -21.46
N GLY A 408 17.00 27.80 -21.86
CA GLY A 408 16.07 28.11 -22.95
C GLY A 408 14.60 28.25 -22.55
N GLU A 409 14.28 28.03 -21.27
CA GLU A 409 12.94 28.17 -20.70
C GLU A 409 12.71 29.58 -20.16
N THR A 410 11.44 29.99 -20.04
CA THR A 410 11.05 31.22 -19.33
C THR A 410 9.97 30.87 -18.33
N SER A 411 10.16 31.24 -17.05
CA SER A 411 9.14 31.03 -16.03
C SER A 411 7.82 31.69 -16.39
N LEU A 412 6.72 30.97 -16.18
CA LEU A 412 5.39 31.56 -16.13
C LEU A 412 5.32 32.56 -14.96
N SER A 413 4.37 33.51 -15.04
CA SER A 413 4.14 34.41 -13.91
C SER A 413 3.74 33.61 -12.65
N PRO A 414 4.12 34.03 -11.43
CA PRO A 414 3.80 33.29 -10.22
C PRO A 414 2.30 32.99 -10.03
N ALA A 415 1.42 33.90 -10.48
CA ALA A 415 -0.02 33.68 -10.44
C ALA A 415 -0.48 32.55 -11.37
N LEU A 416 0.14 32.44 -12.56
CA LEU A 416 -0.16 31.39 -13.53
C LEU A 416 0.45 30.05 -13.10
N GLN A 417 1.67 30.05 -12.54
CA GLN A 417 2.27 28.85 -11.91
C GLN A 417 1.35 28.30 -10.82
N LYS A 418 0.87 29.17 -9.91
CA LYS A 418 -0.08 28.78 -8.86
C LYS A 418 -1.38 28.20 -9.44
N ALA A 419 -1.91 28.78 -10.50
CA ALA A 419 -3.12 28.27 -11.16
C ALA A 419 -2.90 26.90 -11.81
N VAL A 420 -1.77 26.68 -12.50
CA VAL A 420 -1.42 25.38 -13.09
C VAL A 420 -1.27 24.29 -12.03
N ALA A 421 -0.65 24.61 -10.89
CA ALA A 421 -0.39 23.63 -9.84
C ALA A 421 -1.61 23.30 -8.98
N LEU A 422 -2.55 24.23 -8.78
CA LEU A 422 -3.67 24.05 -7.85
C LEU A 422 -5.02 23.83 -8.54
N ASP A 423 -5.16 24.16 -9.82
CA ASP A 423 -6.42 24.07 -10.55
C ASP A 423 -6.35 23.11 -11.74
N TYR A 424 -6.98 21.95 -11.58
CA TYR A 424 -7.01 20.92 -12.62
C TYR A 424 -7.56 21.43 -13.95
N THR A 425 -8.46 22.41 -13.97
CA THR A 425 -9.01 22.94 -15.23
C THR A 425 -8.00 23.80 -15.98
N VAL A 426 -7.15 24.54 -15.26
CA VAL A 426 -6.05 25.31 -15.83
C VAL A 426 -4.95 24.37 -16.30
N ASN A 427 -4.65 23.35 -15.49
CA ASN A 427 -3.68 22.31 -15.82
C ASN A 427 -4.05 21.58 -17.11
N VAL A 428 -5.30 21.14 -17.26
CA VAL A 428 -5.82 20.52 -18.50
C VAL A 428 -5.68 21.47 -19.70
N ALA A 429 -6.00 22.75 -19.55
CA ALA A 429 -5.85 23.71 -20.64
C ALA A 429 -4.38 23.94 -21.05
N ALA A 430 -3.45 23.90 -20.09
CA ALA A 430 -2.01 23.98 -20.35
C ALA A 430 -1.48 22.69 -21.01
N SER A 431 -1.87 21.51 -20.52
CA SER A 431 -1.52 20.22 -21.12
C SER A 431 -1.96 20.14 -22.59
N LEU A 432 -3.18 20.64 -22.89
CA LEU A 432 -3.68 20.71 -24.26
C LEU A 432 -2.83 21.61 -25.18
N GLN A 433 -2.24 22.70 -24.65
CA GLN A 433 -1.27 23.50 -25.42
C GLN A 433 -0.04 22.70 -25.78
N ILE A 434 0.54 22.00 -24.80
CA ILE A 434 1.74 21.19 -24.98
C ILE A 434 1.48 20.15 -26.06
N LEU A 435 0.39 19.38 -25.96
CA LEU A 435 0.04 18.36 -26.95
C LEU A 435 -0.16 18.96 -28.36
N ALA A 436 -0.81 20.13 -28.47
CA ALA A 436 -0.97 20.81 -29.75
C ALA A 436 0.36 21.32 -30.33
N ASP A 437 1.27 21.81 -29.49
CA ASP A 437 2.59 22.25 -29.91
C ASP A 437 3.38 21.06 -30.48
N LYS A 438 3.26 19.88 -29.87
CA LYS A 438 3.86 18.65 -30.39
C LYS A 438 3.28 18.22 -31.72
N TRP A 439 1.96 18.34 -31.91
CA TRP A 439 1.32 18.16 -33.22
C TRP A 439 1.87 19.16 -34.24
N ASN A 440 1.90 20.44 -33.91
CA ASN A 440 2.36 21.48 -34.82
C ASN A 440 3.85 21.34 -35.17
N GLU A 441 4.68 20.93 -34.23
CA GLU A 441 6.11 20.69 -34.42
C GLU A 441 6.37 19.60 -35.46
N VAL A 442 5.67 18.45 -35.37
CA VAL A 442 5.78 17.36 -36.35
C VAL A 442 5.12 17.69 -37.70
N HIS A 443 4.38 18.80 -37.81
CA HIS A 443 3.81 19.30 -39.07
C HIS A 443 4.57 20.48 -39.67
N THR A 444 5.71 20.88 -39.08
CA THR A 444 6.50 22.00 -39.59
C THR A 444 7.04 21.70 -40.99
N ALA A 445 6.88 22.66 -41.92
CA ALA A 445 7.27 22.49 -43.32
C ALA A 445 8.77 22.19 -43.44
N GLY A 446 9.10 21.10 -44.16
CA GLY A 446 10.48 20.62 -44.31
C GLY A 446 10.93 19.61 -43.26
N GLN A 447 10.10 19.33 -42.24
CA GLN A 447 10.34 18.30 -41.23
C GLN A 447 9.06 17.51 -40.86
N THR A 448 8.11 17.43 -41.79
CA THR A 448 6.80 16.81 -41.52
C THR A 448 6.93 15.31 -41.23
N VAL A 449 6.28 14.79 -40.19
CA VAL A 449 6.23 13.37 -39.80
C VAL A 449 4.81 13.01 -39.36
N THR A 450 3.99 12.52 -40.31
CA THR A 450 2.55 12.28 -40.11
C THR A 450 2.19 10.80 -40.17
N VAL A 451 0.93 10.49 -39.85
CA VAL A 451 0.42 9.11 -39.81
C VAL A 451 -0.90 8.97 -40.58
N ASN A 452 -1.05 7.82 -41.26
CA ASN A 452 -2.21 7.40 -42.03
C ASN A 452 -2.73 8.47 -43.01
N ASN A 453 -3.92 9.03 -42.73
CA ASN A 453 -4.55 10.07 -43.53
C ASN A 453 -4.41 11.47 -42.93
N ASP A 454 -3.64 11.61 -41.84
CA ASP A 454 -3.32 12.88 -41.18
C ASP A 454 -4.53 13.72 -40.73
N ASP A 455 -5.68 13.07 -40.55
CA ASP A 455 -6.90 13.68 -40.02
C ASP A 455 -6.80 13.76 -38.50
N ALA A 456 -6.69 14.99 -37.97
CA ALA A 456 -6.59 15.25 -36.53
C ALA A 456 -7.77 14.70 -35.70
N SER A 457 -8.92 14.38 -36.32
CA SER A 457 -10.05 13.76 -35.62
C SER A 457 -9.85 12.28 -35.27
N LYS A 458 -8.76 11.66 -35.74
CA LYS A 458 -8.47 10.23 -35.57
C LYS A 458 -7.38 10.02 -34.50
N PRO A 459 -7.65 9.28 -33.40
CA PRO A 459 -6.67 9.05 -32.34
C PRO A 459 -5.33 8.51 -32.83
N GLU A 460 -5.33 7.55 -33.77
CA GLU A 460 -4.11 6.95 -34.34
C GLU A 460 -3.17 7.96 -34.99
N ASN A 461 -3.71 9.05 -35.54
CA ASN A 461 -2.89 10.04 -36.25
C ASN A 461 -2.08 10.91 -35.28
N TRP A 462 -2.38 10.87 -33.99
CA TRP A 462 -1.62 11.55 -32.94
C TRP A 462 -0.37 10.79 -32.50
N PHE A 463 -0.14 9.57 -33.00
CA PHE A 463 0.96 8.69 -32.55
C PHE A 463 2.33 9.38 -32.56
N THR A 464 2.68 10.11 -33.62
CA THR A 464 3.97 10.81 -33.73
C THR A 464 4.06 12.07 -32.87
N ALA A 465 2.93 12.76 -32.68
CA ALA A 465 2.85 13.90 -31.75
C ALA A 465 2.99 13.44 -30.29
N VAL A 466 2.40 12.30 -29.93
CA VAL A 466 2.53 11.69 -28.60
C VAL A 466 3.94 11.13 -28.38
N TRP A 467 4.59 10.57 -29.39
CA TRP A 467 6.01 10.20 -29.32
C TRP A 467 6.88 11.44 -29.05
N ASN A 468 6.64 12.53 -29.77
CA ASN A 468 7.31 13.82 -29.55
C ASN A 468 7.04 14.39 -28.14
N TYR A 469 5.84 14.18 -27.58
CA TYR A 469 5.49 14.66 -26.24
C TYR A 469 6.48 14.19 -25.17
N ASN A 470 6.90 12.92 -25.22
CA ASN A 470 7.75 12.34 -24.18
C ASN A 470 9.26 12.62 -24.33
N LEU A 471 9.81 12.54 -25.55
CA LEU A 471 11.27 12.68 -25.77
C LEU A 471 11.67 13.97 -26.50
N GLY A 472 10.70 14.76 -26.96
CA GLY A 472 10.94 15.91 -27.82
C GLY A 472 11.26 15.54 -29.27
N TYR A 473 11.49 16.58 -30.08
CA TYR A 473 11.75 16.47 -31.51
C TYR A 473 13.15 16.99 -31.84
N ASN A 474 13.87 16.27 -32.69
CA ASN A 474 15.21 16.67 -33.12
C ASN A 474 15.11 17.33 -34.50
N PRO A 475 15.26 18.66 -34.63
CA PRO A 475 15.05 19.35 -35.90
C PRO A 475 16.15 19.03 -36.94
N PRO A 476 15.88 19.19 -38.25
CA PRO A 476 16.90 19.05 -39.29
C PRO A 476 18.15 19.88 -38.99
N GLY A 477 19.31 19.24 -39.11
CA GLY A 477 20.60 19.87 -38.83
C GLY A 477 21.08 19.78 -37.38
N SER A 478 20.27 19.23 -36.46
CA SER A 478 20.64 19.02 -35.05
C SER A 478 21.44 17.74 -34.78
N GLY A 479 21.32 16.74 -35.67
CA GLY A 479 21.98 15.46 -35.52
C GLY A 479 23.49 15.46 -35.83
N PRO A 480 24.17 14.35 -35.51
CA PRO A 480 25.56 14.13 -35.87
C PRO A 480 25.77 14.30 -37.40
N GLY A 481 26.76 15.11 -37.79
CA GLY A 481 27.01 15.44 -39.20
C GLY A 481 26.36 16.75 -39.68
N GLY A 482 25.58 17.43 -38.82
CA GLY A 482 25.03 18.76 -39.12
C GLY A 482 23.88 18.68 -40.12
N PRO A 483 23.80 19.56 -41.14
CA PRO A 483 22.66 19.64 -42.07
C PRO A 483 22.30 18.35 -42.81
N ASP A 484 23.26 17.45 -43.00
CA ASP A 484 23.08 16.16 -43.66
C ASP A 484 22.91 15.00 -42.65
N GLY A 485 22.88 15.31 -41.35
CA GLY A 485 22.72 14.35 -40.26
C GLY A 485 21.26 13.92 -40.04
N PRO A 486 21.03 12.81 -39.31
CA PRO A 486 19.69 12.36 -38.96
C PRO A 486 18.93 13.41 -38.12
N TRP A 487 17.60 13.35 -38.19
CA TRP A 487 16.66 14.22 -37.47
C TRP A 487 15.36 13.46 -37.22
N GLY A 488 14.45 14.03 -36.43
CA GLY A 488 13.12 13.49 -36.17
C GLY A 488 12.93 12.93 -34.75
N LEU A 489 12.07 11.91 -34.64
CA LEU A 489 11.63 11.33 -33.36
C LEU A 489 12.67 10.35 -32.78
N GLY A 490 12.91 10.41 -31.47
CA GLY A 490 13.96 9.66 -30.77
C GLY A 490 13.82 8.13 -30.81
N TRP A 491 14.94 7.41 -30.91
CA TRP A 491 14.98 5.93 -31.03
C TRP A 491 14.46 5.17 -29.79
N TYR A 492 14.63 5.73 -28.59
CA TYR A 492 14.18 5.10 -27.34
C TYR A 492 12.69 4.69 -27.34
N ASN A 493 11.81 5.54 -27.89
CA ASN A 493 10.37 5.23 -28.01
C ASN A 493 10.01 4.54 -29.33
N ASN A 494 10.97 4.17 -30.18
CA ASN A 494 10.64 3.47 -31.41
C ASN A 494 10.00 2.11 -31.09
N PRO A 495 8.82 1.77 -31.63
CA PRO A 495 8.18 0.48 -31.37
C PRO A 495 9.06 -0.73 -31.69
N ALA A 496 10.01 -0.59 -32.64
CA ALA A 496 10.97 -1.62 -33.05
C ALA A 496 12.19 -1.74 -32.12
N ASN A 497 12.34 -0.86 -31.13
CA ASN A 497 13.45 -0.89 -30.19
C ASN A 497 13.44 -2.23 -29.43
N PRO A 498 14.57 -2.98 -29.43
CA PRO A 498 14.64 -4.33 -28.88
C PRO A 498 14.48 -4.42 -27.36
N ILE A 499 14.45 -3.28 -26.63
CA ILE A 499 14.06 -3.27 -25.21
C ILE A 499 12.59 -3.67 -25.00
N TYR A 500 11.72 -3.42 -25.98
CA TYR A 500 10.31 -3.76 -25.90
C TYR A 500 10.05 -5.16 -26.44
N PRO A 501 9.25 -6.01 -25.76
CA PRO A 501 8.92 -7.32 -26.26
C PRO A 501 8.26 -7.27 -27.65
N ALA A 502 8.85 -7.98 -28.61
CA ALA A 502 8.36 -8.00 -29.99
C ALA A 502 6.95 -8.61 -30.14
N GLY A 503 6.56 -9.47 -29.19
CA GLY A 503 5.27 -10.15 -29.17
C GLY A 503 4.16 -9.43 -28.37
N ARG A 504 4.38 -8.19 -27.91
CA ARG A 504 3.40 -7.44 -27.11
C ARG A 504 2.16 -7.06 -27.95
N GLN A 505 0.99 -7.07 -27.31
CA GLN A 505 -0.26 -6.61 -27.91
C GLN A 505 -0.38 -5.08 -27.79
N ALA A 506 -1.49 -4.49 -28.25
CA ALA A 506 -1.78 -3.11 -27.87
C ALA A 506 -1.96 -3.03 -26.34
N PHE A 507 -1.40 -1.99 -25.73
CA PHE A 507 -1.44 -1.82 -24.28
C PHE A 507 -2.88 -1.80 -23.78
N MET A 508 -3.22 -2.64 -22.80
CA MET A 508 -4.57 -2.79 -22.21
C MET A 508 -5.62 -3.36 -23.18
N ASP A 509 -5.22 -4.12 -24.22
CA ASP A 509 -6.16 -4.68 -25.21
C ASP A 509 -7.06 -5.81 -24.68
N THR A 510 -8.08 -5.38 -23.93
CA THR A 510 -9.14 -6.25 -23.40
C THR A 510 -10.08 -6.81 -24.46
N SER A 511 -9.90 -6.42 -25.74
CA SER A 511 -10.70 -6.93 -26.85
C SER A 511 -10.17 -8.26 -27.38
N LEU A 512 -8.86 -8.49 -27.27
CA LEU A 512 -8.20 -9.75 -27.66
C LEU A 512 -7.80 -10.61 -26.46
N ASP A 513 -7.36 -9.98 -25.37
CA ASP A 513 -7.06 -10.64 -24.10
C ASP A 513 -7.86 -9.98 -22.96
N PRO A 514 -8.92 -10.63 -22.43
CA PRO A 514 -9.69 -10.11 -21.30
C PRO A 514 -8.86 -9.76 -20.05
N GLY A 515 -7.63 -10.28 -19.94
CA GLY A 515 -6.70 -10.01 -18.87
C GLY A 515 -5.67 -8.90 -19.16
N ALA A 516 -5.63 -8.29 -20.35
CA ALA A 516 -4.57 -7.35 -20.80
C ALA A 516 -4.37 -6.14 -19.89
N ASN A 517 -5.27 -5.87 -18.95
CA ASN A 517 -5.06 -4.83 -17.96
C ASN A 517 -3.87 -5.08 -17.02
N HIS A 518 -3.33 -6.31 -17.00
CA HIS A 518 -2.05 -6.61 -16.34
C HIS A 518 -0.87 -5.86 -16.98
N ASP A 519 -1.00 -5.37 -18.21
CA ASP A 519 0.01 -4.55 -18.87
C ASP A 519 0.37 -3.32 -18.03
N ALA A 520 -0.60 -2.75 -17.30
CA ALA A 520 -0.38 -1.61 -16.38
C ALA A 520 0.54 -1.95 -15.18
N ALA A 521 0.77 -3.24 -14.88
CA ALA A 521 1.77 -3.66 -13.90
C ALA A 521 3.20 -3.70 -14.49
N HIS A 522 3.31 -3.73 -15.83
CA HIS A 522 4.57 -3.72 -16.57
C HIS A 522 4.57 -2.67 -17.70
N PRO A 523 4.25 -1.39 -17.40
CA PRO A 523 4.13 -0.36 -18.43
C PRO A 523 5.46 -0.08 -19.15
N GLN A 524 6.60 -0.45 -18.57
CA GLN A 524 7.91 -0.31 -19.21
C GLN A 524 8.10 -1.20 -20.45
N ASP A 525 7.23 -2.20 -20.65
CA ASP A 525 7.31 -3.11 -21.81
C ASP A 525 6.70 -2.49 -23.09
N TRP A 526 6.09 -1.30 -22.98
CA TRP A 526 5.55 -0.53 -24.10
C TRP A 526 6.19 0.86 -24.20
N PRO A 527 6.45 1.37 -25.43
CA PRO A 527 6.86 2.76 -25.61
C PRO A 527 5.73 3.71 -25.20
N TYR A 528 6.08 4.97 -24.93
CA TYR A 528 5.17 5.96 -24.35
C TYR A 528 3.87 6.12 -25.15
N GLU A 529 3.97 6.27 -26.46
CA GLU A 529 2.83 6.50 -27.33
C GLU A 529 1.90 5.28 -27.46
N GLU A 530 2.42 4.06 -27.40
CA GLU A 530 1.57 2.86 -27.35
C GLU A 530 0.74 2.81 -26.06
N LYS A 531 1.28 3.29 -24.92
CA LYS A 531 0.53 3.36 -23.65
C LYS A 531 -0.61 4.36 -23.70
N VAL A 532 -0.32 5.58 -24.18
CA VAL A 532 -1.32 6.66 -24.33
C VAL A 532 -2.43 6.22 -25.29
N MET A 533 -2.07 5.59 -26.41
CA MET A 533 -3.05 5.00 -27.32
C MET A 533 -3.89 3.93 -26.62
N GLY A 534 -3.27 3.06 -25.82
CA GLY A 534 -3.97 2.06 -25.00
C GLY A 534 -5.00 2.69 -24.05
N TRP A 535 -4.61 3.72 -23.31
CA TRP A 535 -5.52 4.46 -22.44
C TRP A 535 -6.67 5.12 -23.21
N ALA A 536 -6.38 5.77 -24.34
CA ALA A 536 -7.40 6.36 -25.21
C ALA A 536 -8.40 5.30 -25.70
N ALA A 537 -7.90 4.09 -25.99
CA ALA A 537 -8.71 2.99 -26.49
C ALA A 537 -9.50 2.28 -25.39
N TRP A 538 -9.01 2.10 -24.16
CA TRP A 538 -9.66 1.24 -23.14
C TRP A 538 -9.99 1.90 -21.79
N SER A 539 -9.52 3.11 -21.52
CA SER A 539 -9.66 3.83 -20.24
C SER A 539 -8.90 3.17 -19.08
N ILE A 540 -8.82 3.88 -17.95
CA ILE A 540 -8.29 3.40 -16.67
C ILE A 540 -9.43 2.97 -15.74
N ASP A 541 -9.14 2.13 -14.75
CA ASP A 541 -10.01 1.95 -13.57
C ASP A 541 -9.48 2.82 -12.42
N THR A 542 -10.30 3.76 -11.96
CA THR A 542 -9.93 4.69 -10.88
C THR A 542 -10.26 4.17 -9.48
N GLY A 543 -10.85 2.97 -9.38
CA GLY A 543 -11.29 2.37 -8.10
C GLY A 543 -12.54 3.02 -7.49
N HIS A 544 -12.80 4.29 -7.81
CA HIS A 544 -13.96 5.05 -7.37
C HIS A 544 -14.93 5.32 -8.52
N SER A 545 -16.22 5.45 -8.19
CA SER A 545 -17.27 5.85 -9.13
C SER A 545 -17.95 7.12 -8.63
N TYR A 546 -18.25 8.04 -9.55
CA TYR A 546 -18.97 9.27 -9.22
C TYR A 546 -20.08 9.55 -10.24
N ALA A 547 -21.18 10.11 -9.77
CA ALA A 547 -22.17 10.76 -10.61
C ALA A 547 -21.67 12.16 -11.03
N THR A 548 -22.26 12.76 -12.08
CA THR A 548 -21.92 14.16 -12.45
C THR A 548 -22.23 15.16 -11.33
N SER A 549 -23.14 14.85 -10.42
CA SER A 549 -23.40 15.69 -9.24
C SER A 549 -22.24 15.71 -8.24
N GLY A 550 -21.21 14.87 -8.39
CA GLY A 550 -20.15 14.64 -7.42
C GLY A 550 -20.50 13.61 -6.35
N ARG A 551 -21.66 12.93 -6.43
CA ARG A 551 -22.01 11.86 -5.49
C ARG A 551 -21.08 10.68 -5.74
N GLN A 552 -20.39 10.18 -4.71
CA GLN A 552 -19.74 8.88 -4.82
C GLN A 552 -20.81 7.79 -4.91
N ASP A 553 -20.74 7.00 -5.99
CA ASP A 553 -21.58 5.82 -6.16
C ASP A 553 -20.80 4.62 -5.63
N TRP A 554 -21.46 3.76 -4.86
CA TRP A 554 -20.85 2.56 -4.29
C TRP A 554 -21.27 1.31 -5.08
N PRO A 555 -20.52 0.19 -4.96
CA PRO A 555 -20.93 -1.07 -5.57
C PRO A 555 -22.39 -1.42 -5.23
N GLY A 556 -23.22 -1.65 -6.25
CA GLY A 556 -24.66 -1.90 -6.12
C GLY A 556 -25.55 -0.70 -6.48
N ASP A 557 -25.03 0.52 -6.52
CA ASP A 557 -25.76 1.69 -7.02
C ASP A 557 -25.95 1.59 -8.55
N SER A 558 -27.11 2.03 -9.05
CA SER A 558 -27.46 1.90 -10.48
C SER A 558 -26.59 2.73 -11.44
N GLY A 559 -25.78 3.65 -10.92
CA GLY A 559 -24.87 4.52 -11.69
C GLY A 559 -23.39 4.15 -11.53
N PHE A 560 -23.08 3.06 -10.82
CA PHE A 560 -21.71 2.71 -10.49
C PHE A 560 -20.89 2.34 -11.74
N SER A 561 -19.81 3.09 -11.99
CA SER A 561 -18.82 2.87 -13.04
C SER A 561 -17.48 3.47 -12.59
N SER A 562 -16.47 2.63 -12.40
CA SER A 562 -15.14 3.07 -11.99
C SER A 562 -14.19 3.35 -13.17
N ALA A 563 -14.68 3.28 -14.41
CA ALA A 563 -13.93 3.76 -15.57
C ALA A 563 -13.60 5.25 -15.41
N GLY A 564 -12.33 5.63 -15.58
CA GLY A 564 -11.88 7.01 -15.38
C GLY A 564 -12.48 7.99 -16.39
N PHE A 565 -12.69 7.53 -17.63
CA PHE A 565 -13.32 8.30 -18.70
C PHE A 565 -13.91 7.41 -19.80
N GLN A 566 -14.70 8.00 -20.70
CA GLN A 566 -15.26 7.37 -21.89
C GLN A 566 -14.18 7.22 -22.98
N PRO A 567 -13.78 5.98 -23.34
CA PRO A 567 -12.73 5.77 -24.33
C PRO A 567 -13.26 5.91 -25.77
N SER A 568 -12.34 5.94 -26.73
CA SER A 568 -12.64 6.01 -28.16
C SER A 568 -13.33 4.73 -28.64
N TRP A 569 -13.98 4.81 -29.82
CA TRP A 569 -14.69 3.66 -30.39
C TRP A 569 -14.26 3.36 -31.83
N TRP A 570 -14.43 2.09 -32.22
CA TRP A 570 -14.12 1.52 -33.55
C TRP A 570 -15.29 0.65 -34.02
N LEU A 571 -15.35 0.33 -35.32
CA LEU A 571 -16.41 -0.51 -35.88
C LEU A 571 -16.24 -1.99 -35.49
N THR A 572 -14.99 -2.45 -35.33
CA THR A 572 -14.66 -3.82 -34.94
C THR A 572 -13.59 -3.89 -33.85
N PRO A 573 -13.58 -4.95 -33.03
CA PRO A 573 -12.49 -5.21 -32.10
C PRO A 573 -11.11 -5.27 -32.76
N ALA A 574 -11.00 -5.86 -33.96
CA ALA A 574 -9.73 -5.96 -34.68
C ALA A 574 -9.16 -4.59 -35.05
N GLU A 575 -10.01 -3.67 -35.54
CA GLU A 575 -9.59 -2.29 -35.84
C GLU A 575 -9.16 -1.54 -34.57
N ARG A 576 -9.81 -1.77 -33.42
CA ARG A 576 -9.39 -1.19 -32.13
C ARG A 576 -8.01 -1.69 -31.72
N SER A 577 -7.74 -2.99 -31.86
CA SER A 577 -6.42 -3.59 -31.58
C SER A 577 -5.31 -3.05 -32.49
N GLU A 578 -5.64 -2.68 -33.72
CA GLU A 578 -4.73 -2.03 -34.67
C GLU A 578 -4.50 -0.53 -34.38
N ILE A 579 -4.89 -0.03 -33.20
CA ILE A 579 -4.42 1.28 -32.71
C ILE A 579 -2.89 1.26 -32.50
N LYS A 580 -2.34 0.09 -32.17
CA LYS A 580 -0.91 -0.19 -32.17
C LYS A 580 -0.43 -0.51 -33.60
N PRO A 581 0.68 0.08 -34.06
CA PRO A 581 1.24 -0.24 -35.38
C PRO A 581 1.92 -1.62 -35.42
N PRO A 582 2.04 -2.24 -36.61
CA PRO A 582 2.98 -3.32 -36.86
C PRO A 582 4.41 -2.93 -36.50
N LEU A 583 5.22 -3.91 -36.09
CA LEU A 583 6.54 -3.67 -35.50
C LEU A 583 7.58 -3.07 -36.48
N ASP A 584 7.42 -3.32 -37.77
CA ASP A 584 8.29 -2.81 -38.85
C ASP A 584 7.90 -1.40 -39.33
N THR A 585 6.75 -0.88 -38.91
CA THR A 585 6.16 0.39 -39.38
C THR A 585 7.13 1.58 -39.26
N PHE A 586 7.91 1.63 -38.17
CA PHE A 586 8.82 2.73 -37.84
C PHE A 586 10.30 2.32 -37.88
N CYS A 587 10.63 1.22 -38.56
CA CYS A 587 12.01 0.73 -38.71
C CYS A 587 12.29 0.34 -40.15
N ASN A 588 12.82 1.30 -40.91
CA ASN A 588 13.14 1.12 -42.31
C ASN A 588 14.27 2.07 -42.75
N THR A 589 14.44 2.26 -44.05
CA THR A 589 15.48 3.14 -44.60
C THR A 589 15.35 4.62 -44.19
N SER A 590 14.18 5.05 -43.72
CA SER A 590 13.91 6.42 -43.23
C SER A 590 14.53 6.71 -41.86
N ASN A 591 15.16 5.73 -41.20
CA ASN A 591 15.92 5.95 -39.97
C ASN A 591 17.12 4.99 -39.85
N ASP A 592 17.63 4.53 -41.00
CA ASP A 592 18.72 3.56 -41.10
C ASP A 592 18.53 2.33 -40.19
N CYS A 593 17.28 1.86 -40.11
CA CYS A 593 16.88 0.73 -39.28
C CYS A 593 16.50 -0.47 -40.15
N GLU A 594 17.03 -1.64 -39.82
CA GLU A 594 16.58 -2.91 -40.39
C GLU A 594 15.86 -3.70 -39.31
N VAL A 595 14.55 -3.96 -39.46
CA VAL A 595 13.78 -4.66 -38.39
C VAL A 595 14.30 -6.06 -38.06
N SER A 596 15.01 -6.67 -39.01
CA SER A 596 15.72 -7.95 -38.79
C SER A 596 16.95 -7.83 -37.91
N ASP A 597 17.55 -6.65 -37.85
CA ASP A 597 18.81 -6.33 -37.17
C ASP A 597 18.70 -4.88 -36.63
N PRO A 598 17.77 -4.63 -35.68
CA PRO A 598 17.49 -3.27 -35.23
C PRO A 598 18.69 -2.67 -34.49
N PRO A 599 18.86 -1.33 -34.51
CA PRO A 599 19.90 -0.66 -33.76
C PRO A 599 19.88 -0.99 -32.26
N PRO A 600 21.03 -1.36 -31.65
CA PRO A 600 21.08 -1.84 -30.29
C PRO A 600 21.35 -0.75 -29.25
N CYS A 601 20.93 0.48 -29.53
CA CYS A 601 21.39 1.65 -28.79
C CYS A 601 21.18 1.50 -27.27
N GLU A 602 20.00 1.03 -26.85
CA GLU A 602 19.61 1.02 -25.44
C GLU A 602 20.05 -0.26 -24.75
N THR A 603 20.06 -1.36 -25.50
CA THR A 603 20.44 -2.69 -25.01
C THR A 603 21.95 -2.80 -24.82
N ASP A 604 22.75 -2.11 -25.65
CA ASP A 604 24.22 -2.05 -25.53
C ASP A 604 24.73 -0.78 -24.82
N HIS A 605 23.84 0.16 -24.48
CA HIS A 605 24.19 1.46 -23.92
C HIS A 605 25.22 2.21 -24.77
N ILE A 606 25.04 2.23 -26.10
CA ILE A 606 25.97 2.86 -27.04
C ILE A 606 25.72 4.37 -27.04
N GLU A 607 26.64 5.10 -26.40
CA GLU A 607 26.62 6.56 -26.39
C GLU A 607 26.56 7.13 -27.82
N GLY A 608 25.55 7.97 -28.09
CA GLY A 608 25.34 8.62 -29.38
C GLY A 608 24.67 7.76 -30.46
N CYS A 609 24.27 6.53 -30.16
CA CYS A 609 23.62 5.63 -31.12
C CYS A 609 22.21 6.09 -31.50
N ASP A 610 21.38 6.49 -30.53
CA ASP A 610 19.98 6.89 -30.75
C ASP A 610 19.89 7.98 -31.81
N GLN A 611 20.86 8.90 -31.79
CA GLN A 611 20.97 10.07 -32.66
C GLN A 611 21.14 9.70 -34.13
N LEU A 612 21.53 8.46 -34.42
CA LEU A 612 21.69 7.95 -35.78
C LEU A 612 20.39 7.38 -36.35
N HIS A 613 19.40 7.10 -35.50
CA HIS A 613 18.21 6.31 -35.85
C HIS A 613 16.90 7.04 -35.59
N TRP A 614 16.95 8.37 -35.61
CA TRP A 614 15.77 9.21 -35.47
C TRP A 614 14.81 9.06 -36.65
N TRP A 615 13.52 8.89 -36.33
CA TRP A 615 12.46 8.66 -37.32
C TRP A 615 12.00 9.96 -37.98
N HIS A 616 12.08 10.00 -39.31
CA HIS A 616 11.74 11.20 -40.10
C HIS A 616 10.99 10.91 -41.41
N GLU A 617 10.34 9.75 -41.54
CA GLU A 617 9.51 9.50 -42.73
C GLU A 617 8.35 10.49 -42.79
N GLN A 618 8.12 11.06 -43.99
CA GLN A 618 7.16 12.15 -44.14
C GLN A 618 5.74 11.75 -43.75
N ASN A 619 5.31 10.54 -44.11
CA ASN A 619 4.01 10.00 -43.73
C ASN A 619 4.06 8.47 -43.62
N THR A 620 3.65 7.95 -42.46
CA THR A 620 3.67 6.52 -42.15
C THR A 620 2.26 5.95 -42.14
N VAL A 621 1.99 4.86 -42.87
CA VAL A 621 0.62 4.33 -43.03
C VAL A 621 0.55 2.86 -42.64
N TRP A 622 -0.25 2.52 -41.64
CA TRP A 622 -0.63 1.12 -41.33
C TRP A 622 -2.14 0.87 -41.44
N LYS A 623 -2.97 1.92 -41.38
CA LYS A 623 -4.41 1.88 -41.66
C LYS A 623 -4.73 2.61 -42.96
N THR A 624 -4.67 1.90 -44.08
CA THR A 624 -4.86 2.49 -45.42
C THR A 624 -6.25 3.09 -45.65
N ASN A 625 -7.27 2.65 -44.90
CA ASN A 625 -8.63 3.21 -44.94
C ASN A 625 -9.02 3.89 -43.61
N CYS A 626 -8.11 4.69 -43.05
CA CYS A 626 -8.26 5.33 -41.74
C CYS A 626 -9.56 6.15 -41.55
N ALA A 627 -10.18 6.62 -42.64
CA ALA A 627 -11.51 7.24 -42.56
C ALA A 627 -12.54 6.36 -41.85
N ASP A 628 -12.51 5.05 -42.14
CA ASP A 628 -13.44 4.04 -41.60
C ASP A 628 -12.82 3.14 -40.52
N THR A 629 -11.51 2.89 -40.60
CA THR A 629 -10.83 1.89 -39.75
C THR A 629 -10.08 2.49 -38.56
N CYS A 630 -9.85 3.81 -38.54
CA CYS A 630 -9.29 4.48 -37.36
C CYS A 630 -10.36 4.83 -36.34
N GLY A 631 -9.93 5.09 -35.12
CA GLY A 631 -10.79 5.39 -33.99
C GLY A 631 -11.56 6.68 -34.17
N HIS A 632 -12.64 6.77 -33.39
CA HIS A 632 -13.49 7.94 -33.33
C HIS A 632 -13.56 8.46 -31.90
N GLU A 633 -13.61 9.79 -31.79
CA GLU A 633 -13.85 10.49 -30.54
C GLU A 633 -15.20 10.08 -29.91
N SER A 634 -15.22 10.07 -28.57
CA SER A 634 -16.38 9.69 -27.76
C SER A 634 -16.61 10.67 -26.61
N ILE A 635 -17.03 11.90 -26.92
CA ILE A 635 -17.31 12.93 -25.90
C ILE A 635 -18.49 12.51 -25.02
N LYS A 636 -18.31 12.53 -23.69
CA LYS A 636 -19.38 12.28 -22.72
C LYS A 636 -20.22 13.52 -22.49
N TYR A 637 -19.59 14.66 -22.30
CA TYR A 637 -20.22 15.94 -22.00
C TYR A 637 -20.50 16.77 -23.26
N VAL A 638 -21.17 16.16 -24.25
CA VAL A 638 -21.51 16.80 -25.54
C VAL A 638 -22.33 18.07 -25.34
N THR A 639 -23.28 18.03 -24.41
CA THR A 639 -24.05 19.22 -24.02
C THR A 639 -23.28 20.04 -23.00
N LEU A 640 -23.01 21.31 -23.32
CA LEU A 640 -22.34 22.23 -22.39
C LEU A 640 -23.06 22.29 -21.05
N ARG A 641 -22.29 22.16 -19.98
CA ARG A 641 -22.80 22.16 -18.61
C ARG A 641 -21.76 22.71 -17.64
N ALA A 642 -22.25 23.15 -16.49
CA ALA A 642 -21.40 23.58 -15.40
C ALA A 642 -20.51 22.44 -14.89
N GLU A 643 -19.38 22.82 -14.29
CA GLU A 643 -18.42 21.92 -13.65
C GLU A 643 -19.10 20.84 -12.78
N PRO A 644 -18.74 19.56 -12.95
CA PRO A 644 -19.24 18.48 -12.10
C PRO A 644 -18.91 18.70 -10.62
N GLY A 645 -19.71 18.10 -9.75
CA GLY A 645 -19.54 18.27 -8.31
C GLY A 645 -18.22 17.69 -7.78
N ARG A 646 -17.71 18.31 -6.72
CA ARG A 646 -16.37 18.08 -6.15
C ARG A 646 -16.15 16.70 -5.53
N GLY A 647 -17.17 15.89 -5.31
CA GLY A 647 -17.09 14.69 -4.46
C GLY A 647 -17.84 14.94 -3.15
N TYR A 648 -18.81 14.09 -2.82
CA TYR A 648 -19.53 14.06 -1.55
C TYR A 648 -20.09 12.65 -1.30
N ARG A 649 -20.53 12.36 -0.07
CA ARG A 649 -20.92 11.00 0.37
C ARG A 649 -19.73 10.04 0.21
N LEU A 650 -18.56 10.51 0.64
CA LEU A 650 -17.34 9.73 0.57
C LEU A 650 -17.43 8.56 1.57
N GLN A 651 -16.94 7.40 1.20
CA GLN A 651 -16.84 6.26 2.12
C GLN A 651 -15.87 6.56 3.27
N TYR A 652 -14.76 7.23 2.96
CA TYR A 652 -13.73 7.73 3.87
C TYR A 652 -13.32 9.14 3.44
N GLY A 653 -12.60 9.89 4.27
CA GLY A 653 -11.99 11.16 3.93
C GLY A 653 -12.91 12.38 4.07
N GLU A 654 -14.13 12.21 4.58
CA GLU A 654 -15.01 13.33 4.91
C GLU A 654 -14.48 14.05 6.17
N PRO A 655 -14.32 15.38 6.16
CA PRO A 655 -13.90 16.14 7.33
C PRO A 655 -14.82 15.97 8.55
N ASP A 656 -14.23 15.81 9.74
CA ASP A 656 -14.96 15.82 11.01
C ASP A 656 -15.11 17.25 11.54
N CYS A 657 -16.26 17.86 11.25
CA CYS A 657 -16.61 19.19 11.75
C CYS A 657 -17.32 19.17 13.11
N ALA A 658 -17.38 18.02 13.82
CA ALA A 658 -18.00 17.97 15.12
C ALA A 658 -17.22 18.79 16.16
N ALA A 659 -17.91 19.20 17.22
CA ALA A 659 -17.22 19.83 18.34
C ALA A 659 -16.31 18.80 19.04
N ALA A 660 -15.13 19.23 19.48
CA ALA A 660 -14.29 18.41 20.34
C ALA A 660 -15.00 18.08 21.67
N PRO A 661 -14.52 17.09 22.43
CA PRO A 661 -15.06 16.75 23.74
C PRO A 661 -15.28 17.97 24.64
N ALA A 662 -16.42 17.99 25.34
CA ALA A 662 -16.88 19.17 26.06
C ALA A 662 -15.87 19.65 27.11
N GLY A 663 -15.58 20.96 27.09
CA GLY A 663 -14.65 21.60 28.01
C GLY A 663 -13.16 21.41 27.66
N ALA A 664 -12.85 20.76 26.53
CA ALA A 664 -11.48 20.60 26.08
C ALA A 664 -10.94 21.83 25.32
N MET A 665 -9.65 22.05 25.46
CA MET A 665 -8.88 23.02 24.68
C MET A 665 -8.11 22.26 23.62
N VAL A 666 -8.45 22.49 22.35
CA VAL A 666 -7.84 21.78 21.22
C VAL A 666 -6.64 22.56 20.72
N VAL A 667 -5.52 21.90 20.52
CA VAL A 667 -4.38 22.38 19.75
C VAL A 667 -4.39 21.64 18.42
N HIS A 668 -4.66 22.36 17.35
CA HIS A 668 -4.72 21.82 15.99
C HIS A 668 -3.32 21.69 15.38
N SER A 669 -3.15 20.79 14.42
CA SER A 669 -1.99 20.67 13.51
C SER A 669 -1.72 21.87 12.59
N VAL A 670 -2.57 22.90 12.60
CA VAL A 670 -2.36 24.15 11.86
C VAL A 670 -2.59 25.37 12.76
N PRO A 671 -2.07 26.56 12.40
CA PRO A 671 -2.29 27.77 13.17
C PRO A 671 -3.76 28.11 13.38
N ASP A 672 -4.08 28.74 14.52
CA ASP A 672 -5.43 29.23 14.82
C ASP A 672 -5.96 30.16 13.71
N GLY A 673 -7.21 29.96 13.31
CA GLY A 673 -7.85 30.72 12.25
C GLY A 673 -7.48 30.31 10.83
N THR A 674 -6.67 29.27 10.63
CA THR A 674 -6.35 28.74 9.28
C THR A 674 -7.64 28.33 8.57
N PRO A 675 -7.97 28.89 7.40
CA PRO A 675 -9.12 28.45 6.62
C PRO A 675 -8.96 26.98 6.25
N THR A 676 -9.97 26.16 6.55
CA THR A 676 -9.88 24.73 6.29
C THR A 676 -10.35 24.45 4.88
N TRP A 677 -9.86 23.37 4.31
CA TRP A 677 -10.10 23.02 2.91
C TRP A 677 -11.41 22.24 2.70
N SER A 678 -12.14 22.08 3.80
CA SER A 678 -13.47 21.48 3.91
C SER A 678 -14.56 22.39 3.35
N GLN A 679 -15.60 21.78 2.79
CA GLN A 679 -16.81 22.51 2.37
C GLN A 679 -17.70 22.93 3.55
N THR A 680 -17.46 22.38 4.75
CA THR A 680 -18.40 22.39 5.87
C THR A 680 -17.82 22.90 7.19
N CYS A 681 -16.51 22.73 7.45
CA CYS A 681 -15.94 23.00 8.79
C CYS A 681 -15.58 24.47 9.06
N GLY A 682 -15.25 25.28 8.04
CA GLY A 682 -14.89 26.69 8.21
C GLY A 682 -13.40 26.92 8.48
N ASN A 683 -13.05 27.55 9.62
CA ASN A 683 -11.66 27.81 9.98
C ASN A 683 -11.26 26.94 11.18
N ALA A 684 -10.02 26.46 11.17
CA ALA A 684 -9.43 25.70 12.26
C ALA A 684 -9.35 26.57 13.51
N ALA A 685 -9.76 26.03 14.66
CA ALA A 685 -9.63 26.66 15.96
C ALA A 685 -8.53 25.96 16.77
N SER A 686 -7.60 26.75 17.32
CA SER A 686 -6.48 26.22 18.09
C SER A 686 -6.20 27.06 19.35
N SER A 687 -6.05 26.37 20.48
CA SER A 687 -5.68 26.90 21.80
C SER A 687 -4.18 26.75 22.07
N GLY A 688 -3.36 26.69 21.03
CA GLY A 688 -1.94 26.39 21.13
C GLY A 688 -1.21 26.53 19.81
N THR A 689 -0.04 25.91 19.74
CA THR A 689 0.79 25.86 18.54
C THR A 689 1.15 24.43 18.22
N PHE A 690 1.20 24.12 16.92
CA PHE A 690 1.81 22.90 16.41
C PHE A 690 3.09 23.24 15.65
N GLN A 691 4.09 22.38 15.75
CA GLN A 691 5.40 22.58 15.14
C GLN A 691 6.01 21.23 14.76
N PHE A 692 6.52 21.13 13.53
CA PHE A 692 7.32 20.00 13.12
C PHE A 692 8.78 20.15 13.52
N THR A 693 9.52 19.04 13.59
CA THR A 693 10.98 19.00 13.63
C THR A 693 11.46 18.00 12.60
N PHE A 694 12.32 18.46 11.70
CA PHE A 694 12.99 17.67 10.66
C PHE A 694 14.48 17.62 10.93
N TYR A 695 15.13 16.53 10.54
CA TYR A 695 16.56 16.32 10.75
C TYR A 695 17.31 16.42 9.42
N PRO A 696 18.34 17.28 9.33
CA PRO A 696 19.05 17.47 8.08
C PRO A 696 20.07 16.37 7.80
N ASP A 697 20.40 16.19 6.53
CA ASP A 697 21.58 15.44 6.10
C ASP A 697 22.89 16.22 6.35
N SER A 698 24.01 15.66 5.89
CA SER A 698 25.33 16.31 5.99
C SER A 698 25.48 17.60 5.17
N SER A 699 24.50 17.91 4.32
CA SER A 699 24.45 19.04 3.39
C SER A 699 23.44 20.11 3.82
N ASP A 700 22.90 20.01 5.04
CA ASP A 700 21.83 20.85 5.58
C ASP A 700 20.52 20.79 4.74
N GLN A 701 20.25 19.65 4.11
CA GLN A 701 19.01 19.35 3.37
C GLN A 701 18.06 18.49 4.20
N TYR A 702 16.74 18.61 4.00
CA TYR A 702 15.72 18.00 4.86
C TYR A 702 14.82 17.03 4.08
N GLU A 703 15.32 15.81 3.83
CA GLU A 703 14.65 14.82 2.98
C GLU A 703 13.25 14.42 3.47
N ALA A 704 13.05 14.35 4.80
CA ALA A 704 11.76 13.98 5.40
C ALA A 704 10.57 14.85 4.94
N LYS A 705 10.81 16.10 4.50
CA LYS A 705 9.75 16.97 3.95
C LYS A 705 9.17 16.43 2.64
N GLY A 706 9.94 15.62 1.93
CA GLY A 706 9.48 14.90 0.74
C GLY A 706 8.47 13.80 1.06
N ASP A 707 8.55 13.21 2.26
CA ASP A 707 7.66 12.15 2.74
C ASP A 707 6.41 12.69 3.44
N LEU A 708 6.46 13.95 3.91
CA LEU A 708 5.35 14.61 4.57
C LEU A 708 4.28 15.06 3.56
N SER A 709 3.02 14.75 3.88
CA SER A 709 1.83 15.14 3.12
C SER A 709 0.76 15.76 4.02
N GLN A 710 -0.14 16.55 3.43
CA GLN A 710 -1.31 17.17 4.08
C GLN A 710 -2.58 16.88 3.31
N ILE A 711 -3.68 16.69 4.04
CA ILE A 711 -4.98 16.34 3.49
C ILE A 711 -6.06 17.25 4.08
N GLY A 712 -7.00 17.67 3.23
CA GLY A 712 -8.22 18.38 3.61
C GLY A 712 -9.32 17.45 4.16
N GLY A 713 -8.97 16.62 5.15
CA GLY A 713 -9.82 15.66 5.87
C GLY A 713 -9.62 15.78 7.38
N GLY A 714 -9.99 14.78 8.18
CA GLY A 714 -9.72 14.80 9.63
C GLY A 714 -10.48 15.88 10.40
N TYR A 715 -10.06 16.17 11.63
CA TYR A 715 -10.68 17.15 12.50
C TYR A 715 -10.65 18.56 11.88
N GLN A 716 -11.81 19.18 11.80
CA GLN A 716 -12.03 20.49 11.17
C GLN A 716 -11.52 20.60 9.71
N GLY A 717 -11.13 19.51 9.05
CA GLY A 717 -10.75 19.52 7.63
C GLY A 717 -9.29 19.85 7.35
N HIS A 718 -8.37 19.51 8.24
CA HIS A 718 -6.94 19.42 7.96
C HIS A 718 -6.23 18.37 8.83
N TYR A 719 -5.39 17.51 8.23
CA TYR A 719 -4.36 16.75 8.95
C TYR A 719 -3.10 16.58 8.11
N TRP A 720 -2.01 16.12 8.73
CA TRP A 720 -0.77 15.70 8.07
C TRP A 720 -0.56 14.20 8.23
N TYR A 721 0.14 13.58 7.28
CA TYR A 721 0.65 12.21 7.46
C TYR A 721 2.03 12.03 6.83
N ALA A 722 2.74 10.99 7.26
CA ALA A 722 4.00 10.51 6.68
C ALA A 722 4.12 9.01 6.91
N HIS A 723 5.01 8.34 6.16
CA HIS A 723 5.22 6.90 6.32
C HIS A 723 6.05 6.58 7.57
N THR A 724 5.74 5.47 8.23
CA THR A 724 6.47 4.96 9.40
C THR A 724 7.83 4.41 9.03
N ARG A 725 8.87 4.71 9.83
CA ARG A 725 10.27 4.35 9.50
C ARG A 725 11.09 3.98 10.72
N ASN A 726 11.74 2.82 10.68
CA ASN A 726 12.79 2.45 11.63
C ASN A 726 14.18 2.87 11.14
N ASP A 727 15.22 2.61 11.94
CA ASP A 727 16.62 2.96 11.64
C ASP A 727 17.10 2.44 10.27
N ALA A 728 16.69 1.22 9.89
CA ALA A 728 17.09 0.61 8.61
C ALA A 728 16.47 1.33 7.40
N HIS A 729 15.35 2.01 7.61
CA HIS A 729 14.60 2.77 6.60
C HIS A 729 14.78 4.29 6.77
N LEU A 730 15.93 4.71 7.33
CA LEU A 730 16.37 6.10 7.51
C LEU A 730 15.55 6.90 8.55
N GLY A 731 14.71 6.22 9.33
CA GLY A 731 13.98 6.78 10.47
C GLY A 731 14.80 6.72 11.77
N GLY A 732 14.09 6.58 12.89
CA GLY A 732 14.69 6.52 14.22
C GLY A 732 15.03 7.89 14.83
N ASP A 733 15.65 7.87 16.01
CA ASP A 733 16.01 9.08 16.77
C ASP A 733 16.96 9.98 15.98
N GLY A 734 16.42 11.06 15.41
CA GLY A 734 17.18 12.01 14.59
C GLY A 734 17.55 11.52 13.19
N GLY A 735 16.89 10.46 12.70
CA GLY A 735 17.02 10.00 11.32
C GLY A 735 16.55 11.06 10.33
N ARG A 736 17.18 11.13 9.14
CA ARG A 736 16.88 12.16 8.12
C ARG A 736 15.49 12.03 7.47
N MET A 737 14.84 10.87 7.61
CA MET A 737 13.45 10.66 7.20
C MET A 737 12.48 10.72 8.40
N THR A 738 12.98 11.06 9.59
CA THR A 738 12.16 11.23 10.79
C THR A 738 11.50 12.60 10.78
N VAL A 739 10.20 12.60 11.07
CA VAL A 739 9.35 13.76 11.26
C VAL A 739 8.78 13.69 12.67
N ASP A 740 9.08 14.68 13.49
CA ASP A 740 8.46 14.82 14.81
C ASP A 740 7.46 15.98 14.79
N GLY A 741 6.21 15.72 15.20
CA GLY A 741 5.18 16.75 15.37
C GLY A 741 4.92 17.02 16.84
N THR A 742 4.95 18.30 17.23
CA THR A 742 4.75 18.76 18.60
C THR A 742 3.51 19.65 18.72
N TRP A 743 2.52 19.26 19.53
CA TRP A 743 1.45 20.15 20.00
C TRP A 743 1.82 20.77 21.35
N THR A 744 1.72 22.09 21.48
CA THR A 744 1.96 22.82 22.73
C THR A 744 0.75 23.70 23.07
N LEU A 745 0.19 23.53 24.26
CA LEU A 745 -0.92 24.37 24.72
C LEU A 745 -0.43 25.80 25.01
N ASN A 746 -1.23 26.83 24.70
CA ASN A 746 -0.84 28.23 24.90
C ASN A 746 -0.86 28.72 26.36
N GLN A 747 -1.13 27.82 27.31
CA GLN A 747 -1.19 28.12 28.73
C GLN A 747 -0.70 26.95 29.58
N SER A 748 -0.18 27.29 30.77
CA SER A 748 0.19 26.28 31.76
C SER A 748 -1.02 25.76 32.53
N LEU A 749 -1.02 24.47 32.81
CA LEU A 749 -2.00 23.82 33.68
C LEU A 749 -1.31 23.42 34.99
N ASN A 750 -2.00 23.68 36.10
CA ASN A 750 -1.58 23.30 37.46
C ASN A 750 -2.65 22.42 38.12
N GLN A 751 -3.19 21.48 37.35
CA GLN A 751 -4.35 20.67 37.70
C GLN A 751 -4.34 19.36 36.92
N TRP A 752 -5.28 18.48 37.24
CA TRP A 752 -5.54 17.27 36.46
C TRP A 752 -6.18 17.62 35.12
N ALA A 753 -5.75 16.97 34.07
CA ALA A 753 -6.39 17.06 32.76
C ALA A 753 -6.30 15.73 32.01
N ARG A 754 -7.34 15.44 31.23
CA ARG A 754 -7.31 14.38 30.22
C ARG A 754 -6.66 14.91 28.95
N VAL A 755 -5.82 14.10 28.34
CA VAL A 755 -5.24 14.34 27.02
C VAL A 755 -5.92 13.43 26.02
N MET A 756 -6.41 13.98 24.92
CA MET A 756 -6.99 13.22 23.82
C MET A 756 -6.29 13.57 22.51
N VAL A 757 -6.28 12.64 21.57
CA VAL A 757 -5.83 12.87 20.18
C VAL A 757 -6.97 12.55 19.23
N HIS A 758 -7.09 13.32 18.15
CA HIS A 758 -7.95 12.97 17.04
C HIS A 758 -7.16 12.16 16.02
N VAL A 759 -7.75 11.07 15.55
CA VAL A 759 -7.19 10.20 14.51
C VAL A 759 -8.10 10.27 13.30
N PRO A 760 -7.57 10.63 12.10
CA PRO A 760 -8.35 10.68 10.88
C PRO A 760 -8.69 9.27 10.36
N ASP A 761 -9.68 9.18 9.48
CA ASP A 761 -10.11 7.92 8.87
C ASP A 761 -9.22 7.43 7.72
N THR A 762 -8.27 8.25 7.28
CA THR A 762 -7.35 8.05 6.16
C THR A 762 -5.95 8.53 6.56
N GLY A 763 -4.89 7.95 5.97
CA GLY A 763 -3.50 8.35 6.25
C GLY A 763 -3.02 8.06 7.69
N ALA A 764 -3.68 7.14 8.39
CA ALA A 764 -3.37 6.70 9.74
C ALA A 764 -3.45 5.16 9.85
N GLN A 765 -2.42 4.44 9.40
CA GLN A 765 -2.40 2.97 9.32
C GLN A 765 -1.55 2.32 10.41
N THR A 766 -0.65 3.06 11.06
CA THR A 766 0.22 2.50 12.07
C THR A 766 -0.54 1.98 13.29
N GLN A 767 -0.12 0.81 13.76
CA GLN A 767 -0.61 0.22 15.01
C GLN A 767 0.26 0.63 16.22
N GLN A 768 1.32 1.41 15.98
CA GLN A 768 2.36 1.77 16.96
C GLN A 768 2.60 3.28 17.07
N ALA A 769 1.58 4.12 16.84
CA ALA A 769 1.75 5.57 16.95
C ALA A 769 2.24 5.96 18.36
N HIS A 770 3.49 6.43 18.45
CA HIS A 770 4.17 6.74 19.70
C HIS A 770 3.97 8.20 20.09
N TYR A 771 3.16 8.42 21.12
CA TYR A 771 2.95 9.74 21.71
C TYR A 771 3.78 9.91 22.97
N LYS A 772 4.29 11.13 23.16
CA LYS A 772 5.01 11.51 24.38
C LYS A 772 4.46 12.76 25.02
N ILE A 773 3.99 12.65 26.26
CA ILE A 773 3.26 13.71 26.97
C ILE A 773 4.17 14.40 27.99
N TYR A 774 4.27 15.72 27.94
CA TYR A 774 5.15 16.54 28.79
C TYR A 774 4.39 17.58 29.63
N GLY A 775 5.08 18.15 30.63
CA GLY A 775 4.53 19.18 31.53
C GLY A 775 3.88 18.59 32.79
N ILE A 776 4.09 17.31 33.05
CA ILE A 776 3.50 16.53 34.15
C ILE A 776 4.33 16.67 35.42
N ALA A 777 3.66 16.79 36.56
CA ALA A 777 4.30 16.96 37.86
C ALA A 777 5.18 15.77 38.21
N GLY A 778 6.46 16.03 38.49
CA GLY A 778 7.42 14.99 38.89
C GLY A 778 8.03 14.18 37.75
N GLN A 779 7.61 14.40 36.49
CA GLN A 779 8.12 13.68 35.32
C GLN A 779 8.68 14.65 34.27
N SER A 780 10.00 14.85 34.27
CA SER A 780 10.65 15.73 33.29
C SER A 780 10.89 15.08 31.93
N GLY A 781 10.93 13.74 31.87
CA GLY A 781 11.24 12.99 30.65
C GLY A 781 10.07 12.78 29.70
N GLY A 782 8.86 13.16 30.10
CA GLY A 782 7.62 12.80 29.42
C GLY A 782 7.07 11.43 29.83
N TYR A 783 5.83 11.15 29.47
CA TYR A 783 5.18 9.82 29.55
C TYR A 783 4.96 9.30 28.13
N ASP A 784 5.34 8.05 27.90
CA ASP A 784 5.15 7.37 26.62
C ASP A 784 3.75 6.75 26.56
N ARG A 785 3.11 6.86 25.41
CA ARG A 785 1.79 6.29 25.14
C ARG A 785 1.72 5.83 23.70
N TYR A 786 1.36 4.58 23.48
CA TYR A 786 1.18 4.01 22.13
C TYR A 786 -0.30 3.79 21.85
N ILE A 787 -0.73 4.15 20.65
CA ILE A 787 -2.11 3.98 20.20
C ILE A 787 -2.11 3.38 18.79
N ASN A 788 -3.03 2.45 18.56
CA ASN A 788 -3.35 1.96 17.24
C ASN A 788 -4.18 3.02 16.49
N GLN A 789 -3.60 3.63 15.46
CA GLN A 789 -4.26 4.64 14.62
C GLN A 789 -5.13 4.04 13.51
N HIS A 790 -5.05 2.73 13.26
CA HIS A 790 -5.70 2.05 12.13
C HIS A 790 -7.22 1.86 12.28
N ARG A 791 -7.96 2.92 12.64
CA ARG A 791 -9.39 2.90 12.98
C ARG A 791 -10.35 3.03 11.81
N GLN A 792 -9.85 3.44 10.65
CA GLN A 792 -10.66 3.67 9.44
C GLN A 792 -11.87 4.59 9.68
N SER A 793 -11.80 5.45 10.71
CA SER A 793 -12.86 6.36 11.13
C SER A 793 -12.30 7.54 11.92
N ASN A 794 -12.88 8.73 11.70
CA ASN A 794 -12.52 9.94 12.46
C ASN A 794 -12.94 9.76 13.93
N ALA A 795 -11.99 9.82 14.87
CA ALA A 795 -12.27 9.56 16.28
C ALA A 795 -11.34 10.32 17.24
N TRP A 796 -11.92 10.77 18.36
CA TRP A 796 -11.15 11.22 19.52
C TRP A 796 -10.79 10.03 20.43
N LEU A 797 -9.52 9.89 20.78
CA LEU A 797 -8.97 8.82 21.61
C LEU A 797 -8.26 9.39 22.84
N SER A 798 -8.34 8.71 23.98
CA SER A 798 -7.63 9.13 25.18
C SER A 798 -6.16 8.70 25.13
N LEU A 799 -5.25 9.65 25.39
CA LEU A 799 -3.85 9.36 25.72
C LEU A 799 -3.63 9.18 27.23
N GLY A 800 -4.68 9.36 28.04
CA GLY A 800 -4.65 9.23 29.50
C GLY A 800 -4.93 10.53 30.24
N VAL A 801 -4.84 10.45 31.57
CA VAL A 801 -5.14 11.56 32.50
C VAL A 801 -3.93 11.83 33.38
N TYR A 802 -3.46 13.08 33.38
CA TYR A 802 -2.22 13.46 34.04
C TYR A 802 -2.38 14.72 34.89
N ARG A 803 -1.54 14.83 35.92
CA ARG A 803 -1.43 16.04 36.73
C ARG A 803 -0.38 16.98 36.17
N PHE A 804 -0.81 18.02 35.48
CA PHE A 804 0.10 19.04 34.95
C PHE A 804 0.57 20.02 36.02
N SER A 805 1.81 20.50 35.87
CA SER A 805 2.42 21.57 36.70
C SER A 805 3.18 22.60 35.87
N GLY A 806 2.86 22.68 34.58
CA GLY A 806 3.54 23.46 33.57
C GLY A 806 2.72 23.51 32.29
N THR A 807 3.35 23.86 31.17
CA THR A 807 2.68 23.89 29.87
C THR A 807 2.57 22.48 29.28
N PRO A 808 1.36 21.95 29.07
CA PRO A 808 1.17 20.67 28.40
C PRO A 808 1.76 20.69 26.98
N LYS A 809 2.45 19.61 26.64
CA LYS A 809 2.99 19.37 25.30
C LYS A 809 2.84 17.87 24.96
N VAL A 810 2.55 17.56 23.71
CA VAL A 810 2.49 16.19 23.17
C VAL A 810 3.34 16.10 21.92
N ASP A 811 4.24 15.13 21.85
CA ASP A 811 5.00 14.77 20.65
C ASP A 811 4.43 13.50 20.01
N LEU A 812 4.50 13.40 18.69
CA LEU A 812 4.27 12.19 17.89
C LEU A 812 5.34 12.12 16.79
N SER A 813 5.93 10.94 16.57
CA SER A 813 6.93 10.70 15.53
C SER A 813 6.44 9.68 14.50
N ASN A 814 6.97 9.73 13.28
CA ASN A 814 6.89 8.60 12.33
C ASN A 814 7.94 7.51 12.55
N ALA A 815 8.83 7.68 13.54
CA ALA A 815 9.71 6.61 13.95
C ALA A 815 8.94 5.54 14.74
N THR A 816 8.76 4.36 14.13
CA THR A 816 8.19 3.17 14.78
C THR A 816 9.16 2.00 14.66
N ASP A 817 9.07 1.02 15.57
CA ASP A 817 10.00 -0.12 15.58
C ASP A 817 9.79 -1.01 14.34
N ASP A 818 8.55 -1.12 13.85
CA ASP A 818 8.17 -1.85 12.63
C ASP A 818 8.25 -1.06 11.33
N GLY A 819 8.66 0.22 11.35
CA GLY A 819 8.51 1.10 10.21
C GLY A 819 9.36 0.71 8.99
N THR A 820 8.72 0.24 7.91
CA THR A 820 9.33 -0.08 6.60
C THR A 820 9.01 0.92 5.50
N ALA A 821 8.29 2.01 5.85
CA ALA A 821 7.66 2.98 4.96
C ALA A 821 6.44 2.47 4.18
N ASP A 822 5.79 1.41 4.67
CA ASP A 822 4.56 0.86 4.07
C ASP A 822 3.27 1.39 4.74
N ASP A 823 3.32 1.69 6.05
CA ASP A 823 2.20 2.24 6.81
C ASP A 823 2.37 3.75 7.07
N ASP A 824 1.26 4.45 7.29
CA ASP A 824 1.25 5.88 7.59
C ASP A 824 0.98 6.17 9.08
N VAL A 825 1.53 7.29 9.56
CA VAL A 825 1.17 7.93 10.83
C VAL A 825 0.58 9.32 10.57
N ALA A 826 -0.45 9.70 11.31
CA ALA A 826 -1.14 10.99 11.14
C ALA A 826 -0.95 11.95 12.33
N TRP A 827 -0.79 13.24 12.01
CA TRP A 827 -0.87 14.38 12.93
C TRP A 827 -2.10 15.23 12.62
N ASP A 828 -3.12 15.13 13.47
CA ASP A 828 -4.38 15.90 13.33
C ASP A 828 -4.56 16.92 14.47
N ALA A 829 -5.08 16.53 15.62
CA ALA A 829 -5.33 17.46 16.73
C ALA A 829 -5.16 16.80 18.09
N VAL A 830 -4.73 17.59 19.09
CA VAL A 830 -4.65 17.17 20.50
C VAL A 830 -5.56 18.04 21.34
N ALA A 831 -6.35 17.43 22.22
CA ALA A 831 -7.25 18.14 23.13
C ALA A 831 -6.86 17.93 24.59
N PHE A 832 -6.85 19.00 25.37
CA PHE A 832 -6.61 18.99 26.81
C PHE A 832 -7.89 19.36 27.54
N GLN A 833 -8.47 18.42 28.29
CA GLN A 833 -9.70 18.63 29.06
C GLN A 833 -9.36 18.76 30.55
N PRO A 834 -9.42 19.97 31.14
CA PRO A 834 -9.27 20.17 32.57
C PRO A 834 -10.29 19.36 33.37
N LEU A 835 -9.81 18.71 34.41
CA LEU A 835 -10.65 17.94 35.33
C LEU A 835 -10.73 18.63 36.70
N PRO A 836 -11.86 18.50 37.41
CA PRO A 836 -12.02 19.08 38.75
C PRO A 836 -11.09 18.46 39.80
N GLY A 837 -10.52 17.28 39.52
CA GLY A 837 -9.58 16.55 40.37
C GLY A 837 -9.06 15.31 39.66
N LYS A 838 -8.28 14.49 40.38
CA LYS A 838 -7.89 13.15 39.90
C LYS A 838 -9.16 12.33 39.68
N PRO A 839 -9.34 11.64 38.53
CA PRO A 839 -10.38 10.64 38.41
C PRO A 839 -10.28 9.64 39.55
N LYS A 840 -11.45 9.26 40.07
CA LYS A 840 -11.52 8.24 41.11
C LYS A 840 -11.08 6.88 40.57
N HIS A 841 -11.31 6.62 39.29
CA HIS A 841 -10.98 5.35 38.68
C HIS A 841 -10.05 5.59 37.49
N ILE A 842 -8.77 5.24 37.63
CA ILE A 842 -7.83 5.17 36.49
C ILE A 842 -7.53 3.70 36.29
N VAL A 843 -8.18 3.10 35.30
CA VAL A 843 -8.22 1.65 35.11
C VAL A 843 -7.39 1.25 33.91
N ALA A 844 -6.54 0.25 34.08
CA ALA A 844 -5.85 -0.42 32.98
C ALA A 844 -6.39 -1.85 32.82
N ALA A 845 -7.02 -2.13 31.68
CA ALA A 845 -7.52 -3.44 31.31
C ALA A 845 -6.53 -4.12 30.35
N LEU A 846 -5.76 -5.05 30.91
CA LEU A 846 -4.75 -5.86 30.25
C LEU A 846 -5.29 -7.29 30.09
N GLY A 847 -4.50 -8.18 29.50
CA GLY A 847 -4.78 -9.60 29.44
C GLY A 847 -5.05 -10.12 28.04
N ASP A 848 -5.63 -11.31 28.00
CA ASP A 848 -5.89 -12.07 26.78
C ASP A 848 -7.32 -11.89 26.23
N SER A 849 -7.78 -12.87 25.46
CA SER A 849 -9.07 -12.91 24.79
C SER A 849 -10.28 -12.84 25.73
N TYR A 850 -10.16 -13.36 26.96
CA TYR A 850 -11.25 -13.25 27.95
C TYR A 850 -11.41 -11.80 28.43
N SER A 851 -10.31 -11.04 28.52
CA SER A 851 -10.33 -9.61 28.85
C SER A 851 -10.64 -8.72 27.65
N SER A 852 -10.17 -9.07 26.45
CA SER A 852 -10.51 -8.34 25.23
C SER A 852 -12.01 -8.48 24.89
N GLY A 853 -12.64 -9.58 25.30
CA GLY A 853 -14.05 -9.85 25.04
C GLY A 853 -14.30 -10.58 23.71
N GLU A 854 -13.31 -11.33 23.22
CA GLU A 854 -13.49 -12.34 22.17
C GLU A 854 -14.74 -13.19 22.46
N GLY A 855 -15.57 -13.45 21.46
CA GLY A 855 -16.86 -14.14 21.60
C GLY A 855 -18.06 -13.23 21.95
N ALA A 856 -17.85 -12.01 22.43
CA ALA A 856 -18.95 -11.07 22.67
C ALA A 856 -19.41 -10.34 21.40
N GLY A 857 -18.62 -10.35 20.31
CA GLY A 857 -18.88 -9.56 19.11
C GLY A 857 -18.70 -8.06 19.35
N ASN A 858 -19.22 -7.21 18.44
CA ASN A 858 -19.19 -5.74 18.58
C ASN A 858 -17.78 -5.19 18.86
N TYR A 859 -16.79 -5.70 18.10
CA TYR A 859 -15.39 -5.36 18.23
C TYR A 859 -15.11 -3.92 17.76
N PHE A 860 -14.07 -3.32 18.32
CA PHE A 860 -13.51 -2.09 17.77
C PHE A 860 -12.82 -2.41 16.44
N PRO A 861 -13.13 -1.69 15.35
CA PRO A 861 -12.62 -2.02 14.00
C PRO A 861 -11.10 -2.18 13.95
N GLU A 862 -10.35 -1.28 14.59
CA GLU A 862 -8.88 -1.30 14.58
C GLU A 862 -8.26 -2.53 15.26
N THR A 863 -9.08 -3.36 15.92
CA THR A 863 -8.65 -4.54 16.67
C THR A 863 -9.16 -5.84 16.08
N ASP A 864 -9.92 -5.76 14.98
CA ASP A 864 -10.64 -6.87 14.35
C ASP A 864 -10.76 -6.61 12.85
N GLN A 865 -9.63 -6.68 12.14
CA GLN A 865 -9.59 -6.37 10.70
C GLN A 865 -8.37 -6.98 9.99
N ASP A 866 -8.40 -6.93 8.66
CA ASP A 866 -7.31 -7.24 7.74
C ASP A 866 -6.72 -8.65 7.89
N HIS A 867 -7.57 -9.65 8.15
CA HIS A 867 -7.14 -11.04 8.29
C HIS A 867 -6.21 -11.50 7.17
N GLY A 868 -5.23 -12.32 7.55
CA GLY A 868 -4.27 -12.91 6.62
C GLY A 868 -3.33 -11.93 5.91
N THR A 869 -3.38 -10.63 6.25
CA THR A 869 -2.47 -9.59 5.73
C THR A 869 -1.38 -9.22 6.74
N SER A 870 -0.44 -8.36 6.35
CA SER A 870 0.61 -7.84 7.25
C SER A 870 0.10 -6.84 8.29
N THR A 871 -1.13 -6.32 8.13
CA THR A 871 -1.78 -5.39 9.08
C THR A 871 -2.86 -6.09 9.90
N TRP A 872 -2.88 -7.42 9.89
CA TRP A 872 -3.91 -8.19 10.57
C TRP A 872 -3.90 -7.86 12.07
N ASN A 873 -5.03 -7.33 12.54
CA ASN A 873 -5.32 -7.18 13.95
C ASN A 873 -6.49 -8.05 14.38
N ALA A 874 -6.23 -9.01 15.26
CA ALA A 874 -7.25 -9.82 15.92
C ALA A 874 -7.14 -9.75 17.44
N CYS A 875 -6.76 -8.60 18.00
CA CYS A 875 -6.87 -8.38 19.43
C CYS A 875 -8.33 -8.48 19.91
N ALA A 876 -9.31 -8.28 19.02
CA ALA A 876 -10.74 -8.49 19.22
C ALA A 876 -11.26 -7.80 20.49
N ARG A 877 -10.92 -6.51 20.67
CA ARG A 877 -11.42 -5.75 21.82
C ARG A 877 -12.89 -5.41 21.57
N SER A 878 -13.76 -5.99 22.38
CA SER A 878 -15.21 -5.80 22.30
C SER A 878 -15.66 -4.56 23.08
N LYS A 879 -16.64 -3.84 22.54
CA LYS A 879 -17.39 -2.83 23.31
C LYS A 879 -18.20 -3.46 24.44
N ASP A 880 -18.48 -4.76 24.33
CA ASP A 880 -19.20 -5.58 25.29
C ASP A 880 -18.27 -6.43 26.19
N ALA A 881 -16.95 -6.17 26.16
CA ALA A 881 -15.99 -6.82 27.05
C ALA A 881 -16.29 -6.54 28.52
N TRP A 882 -16.02 -7.52 29.39
CA TRP A 882 -16.34 -7.41 30.81
C TRP A 882 -15.66 -6.22 31.52
N PRO A 883 -14.40 -5.81 31.21
CA PRO A 883 -13.81 -4.64 31.87
C PRO A 883 -14.58 -3.36 31.55
N ARG A 884 -15.21 -3.27 30.37
CA ARG A 884 -16.06 -2.14 29.98
C ARG A 884 -17.45 -2.18 30.64
N LYS A 885 -17.90 -3.34 31.10
CA LYS A 885 -19.20 -3.53 31.74
C LYS A 885 -19.17 -3.30 33.26
N LEU A 886 -18.00 -3.25 33.88
CA LEU A 886 -17.83 -2.99 35.32
C LEU A 886 -18.57 -1.72 35.77
N VAL A 887 -19.33 -1.81 36.85
CA VAL A 887 -19.91 -0.68 37.59
C VAL A 887 -19.09 -0.47 38.85
N LEU A 888 -18.04 0.35 38.71
CA LEU A 888 -17.06 0.55 39.78
C LEU A 888 -17.69 1.18 41.04
N PRO A 889 -17.13 0.90 42.24
CA PRO A 889 -17.70 1.35 43.50
C PRO A 889 -17.95 2.86 43.55
N GLY A 890 -19.22 3.25 43.70
CA GLY A 890 -19.66 4.65 43.78
C GLY A 890 -20.07 5.29 42.46
N GLU A 891 -19.96 4.56 41.34
CA GLU A 891 -20.53 4.94 40.06
C GLU A 891 -21.89 4.23 39.83
N THR A 892 -22.68 4.72 38.88
CA THR A 892 -23.97 4.10 38.49
C THR A 892 -24.01 3.67 37.02
N ALA A 893 -23.00 4.05 36.25
CA ALA A 893 -22.85 3.69 34.85
C ALA A 893 -21.62 2.78 34.70
N THR A 894 -21.61 1.97 33.64
CA THR A 894 -20.48 1.08 33.37
C THR A 894 -19.23 1.87 33.00
N LEU A 895 -18.05 1.30 33.25
CA LEU A 895 -16.76 1.91 32.97
C LEU A 895 -16.62 2.31 31.49
N GLY A 896 -17.08 1.47 30.57
CA GLY A 896 -17.12 1.78 29.14
C GLY A 896 -18.02 2.99 28.84
N SER A 897 -19.21 3.05 29.43
CA SER A 897 -20.12 4.20 29.26
C SER A 897 -19.51 5.50 29.81
N LEU A 898 -18.83 5.43 30.96
CA LEU A 898 -18.13 6.57 31.56
C LEU A 898 -16.97 7.03 30.69
N SER A 899 -16.19 6.09 30.15
CA SER A 899 -15.07 6.36 29.24
C SER A 899 -15.55 7.04 27.95
N ASP A 900 -16.56 6.47 27.29
CA ASP A 900 -17.10 6.98 26.02
C ASP A 900 -17.76 8.36 26.20
N ALA A 901 -18.29 8.64 27.39
CA ALA A 901 -18.86 9.93 27.76
C ALA A 901 -17.83 10.95 28.28
N TRP A 902 -16.53 10.63 28.26
CA TRP A 902 -15.45 11.47 28.79
C TRP A 902 -15.67 11.88 30.26
N SER A 903 -16.20 10.97 31.09
CA SER A 903 -16.52 11.24 32.49
C SER A 903 -15.33 11.77 33.26
N THR A 904 -15.57 12.66 34.22
CA THR A 904 -14.53 13.14 35.15
C THR A 904 -14.18 12.11 36.24
N SER A 905 -15.02 11.08 36.43
CA SER A 905 -14.83 10.08 37.48
C SER A 905 -13.92 8.92 37.08
N ALA A 906 -13.82 8.61 35.78
CA ALA A 906 -13.13 7.42 35.31
C ALA A 906 -12.29 7.66 34.04
N GLU A 907 -11.23 6.86 33.90
CA GLU A 907 -10.35 6.73 32.75
C GLU A 907 -10.07 5.24 32.50
N LEU A 908 -10.05 4.82 31.23
CA LEU A 908 -9.82 3.42 30.84
C LEU A 908 -8.73 3.32 29.77
N GLY A 909 -7.60 2.71 30.13
CA GLY A 909 -6.63 2.18 29.18
C GLY A 909 -6.96 0.72 28.86
N PHE A 910 -7.48 0.44 27.66
CA PHE A 910 -7.89 -0.91 27.26
C PHE A 910 -6.95 -1.48 26.19
N VAL A 911 -6.08 -2.41 26.60
CA VAL A 911 -4.99 -2.96 25.78
C VAL A 911 -4.94 -4.49 25.78
N ALA A 912 -5.95 -5.14 26.36
CA ALA A 912 -6.10 -6.59 26.25
C ALA A 912 -6.14 -7.01 24.77
N CYS A 913 -5.62 -8.20 24.48
CA CYS A 913 -5.49 -8.69 23.12
C CYS A 913 -5.72 -10.20 23.05
N SER A 914 -6.63 -10.64 22.21
CA SER A 914 -6.91 -12.05 22.00
C SER A 914 -5.67 -12.82 21.55
N GLY A 915 -5.45 -14.00 22.14
CA GLY A 915 -4.24 -14.80 21.95
C GLY A 915 -3.03 -14.39 22.81
N ALA A 916 -3.13 -13.30 23.60
CA ALA A 916 -1.99 -12.81 24.38
C ALA A 916 -1.48 -13.85 25.38
N LYS A 917 -0.16 -13.94 25.47
CA LYS A 917 0.61 -14.71 26.45
C LYS A 917 1.36 -13.74 27.35
N ASN A 918 1.94 -14.23 28.45
CA ASN A 918 2.64 -13.35 29.40
C ASN A 918 3.67 -12.42 28.73
N TRP A 919 4.40 -12.89 27.72
CA TRP A 919 5.40 -12.08 27.01
C TRP A 919 4.83 -10.99 26.10
N ASN A 920 3.55 -11.07 25.71
CA ASN A 920 2.86 -9.98 25.01
C ASN A 920 2.41 -8.88 25.98
N VAL A 921 2.36 -9.21 27.28
CA VAL A 921 2.01 -8.26 28.33
C VAL A 921 3.26 -7.57 28.87
N GLN A 922 4.30 -8.34 29.23
CA GLN A 922 5.57 -7.89 29.84
C GLN A 922 6.44 -7.04 28.92
N THR A 923 7.45 -6.38 29.50
CA THR A 923 8.38 -5.50 28.78
C THR A 923 9.51 -6.25 28.10
N GLN A 924 10.00 -5.66 27.01
CA GLN A 924 11.14 -6.17 26.26
C GLN A 924 12.42 -6.25 27.13
N GLY A 925 12.85 -7.48 27.47
CA GLY A 925 14.17 -7.77 28.06
C GLY A 925 14.20 -8.62 29.34
N GLU A 926 13.07 -8.90 29.99
CA GLU A 926 13.07 -9.58 31.30
C GLU A 926 12.75 -11.09 31.30
N LEU A 927 12.37 -11.67 30.16
CA LEU A 927 12.29 -13.14 30.04
C LEU A 927 13.69 -13.74 29.99
N THR A 928 14.18 -14.13 31.16
CA THR A 928 15.51 -14.72 31.41
C THR A 928 15.78 -16.07 30.73
N THR A 929 14.91 -16.55 29.83
CA THR A 929 15.09 -17.81 29.11
C THR A 929 16.02 -17.60 27.90
N PRO A 930 17.28 -18.07 27.91
CA PRO A 930 18.20 -17.86 26.81
C PRO A 930 17.81 -18.79 25.64
N GLY A 931 17.28 -18.26 24.54
CA GLY A 931 17.25 -19.02 23.28
C GLY A 931 16.27 -18.70 22.15
N THR A 932 15.12 -18.02 22.34
CA THR A 932 14.08 -18.11 21.26
C THR A 932 13.14 -16.90 21.02
N TYR A 933 13.27 -15.76 21.68
CA TYR A 933 12.33 -14.65 21.44
C TYR A 933 13.09 -13.35 21.14
N GLY A 934 13.10 -12.97 19.86
CA GLY A 934 13.79 -11.80 19.32
C GLY A 934 13.09 -10.47 19.64
N SER A 935 13.67 -9.38 19.15
CA SER A 935 13.10 -8.03 19.18
C SER A 935 11.68 -8.01 18.60
N TYR A 936 10.72 -7.49 19.37
CA TYR A 936 9.36 -7.23 18.93
C TYR A 936 9.15 -5.73 18.71
N PRO A 937 8.31 -5.33 17.74
CA PRO A 937 7.47 -6.15 16.85
C PRO A 937 8.26 -7.09 15.93
N VAL A 938 7.74 -8.30 15.74
CA VAL A 938 8.33 -9.26 14.79
C VAL A 938 7.93 -8.86 13.38
N ASP A 939 8.87 -8.99 12.44
CA ASP A 939 8.55 -8.92 11.01
C ASP A 939 7.46 -9.96 10.72
N TRP A 940 6.36 -9.53 10.11
CA TRP A 940 5.26 -10.39 9.69
C TRP A 940 5.76 -11.58 8.83
N ASP A 941 6.89 -11.43 8.14
CA ASP A 941 7.51 -12.46 7.33
C ASP A 941 8.37 -13.49 8.10
N ASP A 942 8.73 -13.28 9.38
CA ASP A 942 9.39 -14.29 10.24
C ASP A 942 8.39 -15.31 10.82
N ARG A 943 7.65 -15.91 9.89
CA ARG A 943 6.52 -16.82 10.10
C ARG A 943 6.89 -18.18 10.69
N THR A 944 8.19 -18.50 10.76
CA THR A 944 8.65 -19.85 11.14
C THR A 944 9.05 -19.99 12.61
N ASN A 945 9.30 -18.88 13.30
CA ASN A 945 9.82 -18.90 14.66
C ASN A 945 8.93 -18.22 15.70
N ASN A 946 7.91 -17.44 15.29
CA ASN A 946 7.10 -16.69 16.25
C ASN A 946 5.74 -16.25 15.66
N PRO A 947 4.61 -16.86 16.04
CA PRO A 947 3.31 -16.36 15.59
C PRO A 947 3.04 -14.98 16.19
N VAL A 948 2.64 -14.01 15.36
CA VAL A 948 2.22 -12.63 15.71
C VAL A 948 0.95 -12.61 16.61
N ASP A 949 0.39 -13.78 16.87
CA ASP A 949 -0.82 -14.01 17.68
C ASP A 949 -0.64 -13.48 19.11
N GLY A 950 -1.65 -12.77 19.62
CA GLY A 950 -1.63 -12.17 20.95
C GLY A 950 -1.05 -10.76 21.03
N GLN A 951 -0.56 -10.21 19.93
CA GLN A 951 -0.03 -8.85 19.88
C GLN A 951 -0.43 -8.10 18.61
N PHE A 952 -0.42 -8.75 17.45
CA PHE A 952 -0.91 -8.19 16.18
C PHE A 952 -0.38 -6.79 15.87
N HIS A 953 0.95 -6.63 15.85
CA HIS A 953 1.65 -5.36 15.61
C HIS A 953 1.41 -4.25 16.64
N GLU A 954 0.56 -4.42 17.65
CA GLU A 954 0.48 -3.47 18.76
C GLU A 954 1.71 -3.59 19.68
N MET A 955 1.96 -2.55 20.48
CA MET A 955 3.00 -2.62 21.50
C MET A 955 2.62 -3.59 22.63
N ASN A 956 3.63 -4.13 23.31
CA ASN A 956 3.42 -4.91 24.53
C ASN A 956 2.54 -4.13 25.51
N GLN A 957 1.63 -4.82 26.19
CA GLN A 957 0.55 -4.14 26.90
C GLN A 957 1.06 -3.22 28.02
N MET A 958 2.12 -3.60 28.74
CA MET A 958 2.76 -2.74 29.75
C MET A 958 3.56 -1.58 29.16
N ASP A 959 4.06 -1.71 27.93
CA ASP A 959 4.83 -0.68 27.22
C ASP A 959 3.93 0.30 26.46
N SER A 960 2.65 -0.04 26.27
CA SER A 960 1.65 0.87 25.68
C SER A 960 1.47 2.18 26.45
N GLY A 961 1.94 2.27 27.69
CA GLY A 961 1.81 3.46 28.55
C GLY A 961 0.50 3.55 29.33
N VAL A 962 -0.30 2.48 29.42
CA VAL A 962 -1.53 2.47 30.27
C VAL A 962 -1.25 2.39 31.77
N LEU A 963 -0.05 1.96 32.18
CA LEU A 963 0.33 1.78 33.58
C LEU A 963 1.22 2.93 34.04
N ASP A 964 0.85 3.56 35.15
CA ASP A 964 1.69 4.53 35.83
C ASP A 964 1.44 4.55 37.35
N GLY A 965 2.16 5.43 38.05
CA GLY A 965 2.00 5.64 39.49
C GLY A 965 0.62 6.16 39.90
N ASP A 966 -0.22 6.61 38.97
CA ASP A 966 -1.55 7.13 39.22
C ASP A 966 -2.69 6.15 38.91
N THR A 967 -2.42 5.04 38.19
CA THR A 967 -3.34 3.91 38.01
C THR A 967 -3.90 3.44 39.35
N THR A 968 -5.22 3.27 39.43
CA THR A 968 -5.94 2.85 40.65
C THR A 968 -6.40 1.40 40.61
N LEU A 969 -6.63 0.85 39.42
CA LEU A 969 -7.06 -0.53 39.22
C LEU A 969 -6.41 -1.11 37.96
N VAL A 970 -5.87 -2.32 38.07
CA VAL A 970 -5.44 -3.14 36.95
C VAL A 970 -6.27 -4.42 36.94
N THR A 971 -6.89 -4.71 35.81
CA THR A 971 -7.63 -5.96 35.59
C THR A 971 -6.97 -6.75 34.48
N LEU A 972 -6.77 -8.05 34.66
CA LEU A 972 -6.26 -8.91 33.61
C LEU A 972 -6.70 -10.37 33.76
N THR A 973 -6.92 -11.03 32.62
CA THR A 973 -6.89 -12.50 32.45
C THR A 973 -5.61 -12.84 31.69
N ILE A 974 -4.77 -13.74 32.18
CA ILE A 974 -3.55 -14.13 31.46
C ILE A 974 -3.08 -15.51 31.87
N GLY A 975 -2.31 -16.18 31.00
CA GLY A 975 -1.70 -17.47 31.26
C GLY A 975 -2.41 -18.66 30.61
N GLY A 976 -3.68 -18.51 30.22
CA GLY A 976 -4.41 -19.57 29.50
C GLY A 976 -3.77 -19.97 28.15
N ASN A 977 -3.16 -19.00 27.46
CA ASN A 977 -2.46 -19.21 26.19
C ASN A 977 -0.98 -19.62 26.37
N ASP A 978 -0.41 -19.48 27.56
CA ASP A 978 0.99 -19.78 27.81
C ASP A 978 1.27 -21.27 27.60
N GLN A 979 2.41 -21.56 26.97
CA GLN A 979 2.77 -22.93 26.56
C GLN A 979 1.71 -23.65 25.68
N ASN A 980 0.72 -22.92 25.14
CA ASN A 980 -0.46 -23.45 24.48
C ASN A 980 -1.26 -24.44 25.35
N ALA A 981 -1.17 -24.34 26.68
CA ALA A 981 -1.65 -25.39 27.58
C ALA A 981 -3.14 -25.71 27.41
N PHE A 982 -4.03 -24.71 27.44
CA PHE A 982 -5.47 -24.93 27.29
C PHE A 982 -5.89 -25.27 25.86
N SER A 983 -5.34 -24.59 24.86
CA SER A 983 -5.66 -24.86 23.45
C SER A 983 -5.25 -26.26 23.02
N ASP A 984 -4.06 -26.72 23.45
CA ASP A 984 -3.57 -28.07 23.18
C ASP A 984 -4.36 -29.10 24.00
N ALA A 985 -4.74 -28.80 25.24
CA ALA A 985 -5.57 -29.71 26.06
C ALA A 985 -6.93 -29.96 25.40
N ILE A 986 -7.60 -28.91 24.93
CA ILE A 986 -8.87 -29.00 24.20
C ILE A 986 -8.67 -29.78 22.89
N SER A 987 -7.61 -29.49 22.14
CA SER A 987 -7.30 -30.14 20.86
C SER A 987 -6.95 -31.62 21.01
N ASP A 988 -6.14 -31.98 22.01
CA ASP A 988 -5.79 -33.36 22.35
C ASP A 988 -7.04 -34.13 22.78
N CYS A 989 -7.93 -33.50 23.54
CA CYS A 989 -9.20 -34.10 23.89
C CYS A 989 -10.10 -34.32 22.66
N ALA A 990 -10.07 -33.38 21.71
CA ALA A 990 -10.85 -33.47 20.48
C ALA A 990 -10.36 -34.52 19.46
N GLY A 991 -9.06 -34.76 19.38
CA GLY A 991 -8.44 -35.66 18.39
C GLY A 991 -8.69 -37.15 18.63
N SER A 992 -8.89 -37.59 19.88
CA SER A 992 -9.32 -38.94 20.23
C SER A 992 -9.91 -39.02 21.64
N PRO A 993 -11.03 -39.74 21.85
CA PRO A 993 -11.57 -40.00 23.19
C PRO A 993 -10.61 -40.69 24.17
N LEU A 994 -9.56 -41.35 23.65
CA LEU A 994 -8.51 -42.03 24.43
C LEU A 994 -7.32 -41.12 24.78
N SER A 995 -7.26 -39.90 24.25
CA SER A 995 -6.22 -38.89 24.55
C SER A 995 -6.65 -37.85 25.58
N CYS A 996 -7.94 -37.78 25.92
CA CYS A 996 -8.46 -37.01 27.04
C CYS A 996 -8.59 -37.91 28.28
N GLY A 997 -7.80 -37.65 29.32
CA GLY A 997 -7.87 -38.35 30.60
C GLY A 997 -6.71 -39.31 30.91
N GLY A 998 -6.44 -39.49 32.21
CA GLY A 998 -5.37 -40.33 32.76
C GLY A 998 -4.08 -39.59 33.10
N ASP A 999 -3.24 -40.21 33.94
CA ASP A 999 -2.08 -39.57 34.60
C ASP A 999 -1.10 -38.86 33.63
N ALA A 1000 -0.94 -39.36 32.40
CA ALA A 1000 -0.03 -38.77 31.43
C ALA A 1000 -0.54 -37.45 30.83
N PHE A 1001 -1.86 -37.32 30.65
CA PHE A 1001 -2.49 -36.07 30.21
C PHE A 1001 -2.36 -35.02 31.31
N THR A 1002 -2.81 -35.37 32.52
CA THR A 1002 -2.76 -34.48 33.70
C THR A 1002 -1.31 -34.05 33.97
N ALA A 1003 -0.35 -34.98 34.06
CA ALA A 1003 1.05 -34.62 34.29
C ALA A 1003 1.70 -33.78 33.18
N LYS A 1004 1.23 -33.90 31.92
CA LYS A 1004 1.68 -33.04 30.81
C LYS A 1004 1.19 -31.61 31.06
N TYR A 1005 -0.11 -31.42 31.24
CA TYR A 1005 -0.71 -30.10 31.31
C TYR A 1005 -0.49 -29.39 32.65
N ASP A 1006 -0.49 -30.11 33.78
CA ASP A 1006 -0.08 -29.56 35.09
C ASP A 1006 1.31 -28.92 35.00
N LYS A 1007 2.26 -29.58 34.32
CA LYS A 1007 3.61 -29.04 34.13
C LYS A 1007 3.62 -27.78 33.26
N LEU A 1008 2.81 -27.73 32.20
CA LEU A 1008 2.72 -26.55 31.34
C LEU A 1008 2.11 -25.37 32.10
N ILE A 1009 1.10 -25.63 32.94
CA ILE A 1009 0.50 -24.64 33.84
C ILE A 1009 1.54 -24.17 34.87
N ASP A 1010 2.28 -25.07 35.53
CA ASP A 1010 3.35 -24.70 36.47
C ASP A 1010 4.42 -23.78 35.83
N ASP A 1011 4.70 -23.97 34.54
CA ASP A 1011 5.61 -23.11 33.79
C ASP A 1011 4.95 -21.75 33.44
N ALA A 1012 3.66 -21.73 33.12
CA ALA A 1012 2.89 -20.49 32.93
C ALA A 1012 2.82 -19.66 34.23
N GLU A 1013 2.57 -20.29 35.38
CA GLU A 1013 2.51 -19.63 36.70
C GLU A 1013 3.79 -18.87 37.06
N LYS A 1014 4.95 -19.38 36.64
CA LYS A 1014 6.23 -18.67 36.84
C LYS A 1014 6.25 -17.35 36.06
N ASN A 1015 5.70 -17.34 34.85
CA ASN A 1015 5.61 -16.13 34.04
C ASN A 1015 4.57 -15.17 34.62
N ILE A 1016 3.41 -15.67 35.06
CA ILE A 1016 2.36 -14.86 35.71
C ILE A 1016 2.92 -14.14 36.94
N LEU A 1017 3.70 -14.85 37.77
CA LEU A 1017 4.36 -14.25 38.93
C LEU A 1017 5.25 -13.05 38.55
N GLU A 1018 6.06 -13.17 37.51
CA GLU A 1018 6.90 -12.05 37.05
C GLU A 1018 6.08 -10.93 36.40
N THR A 1019 5.03 -11.27 35.64
CA THR A 1019 4.10 -10.29 35.04
C THR A 1019 3.45 -9.44 36.13
N LEU A 1020 2.90 -10.07 37.17
CA LEU A 1020 2.23 -9.35 38.25
C LEU A 1020 3.19 -8.49 39.08
N LYS A 1021 4.44 -8.94 39.29
CA LYS A 1021 5.47 -8.11 39.92
C LYS A 1021 5.80 -6.87 39.08
N GLU A 1022 5.94 -7.03 37.77
CA GLU A 1022 6.23 -5.91 36.89
C GLU A 1022 5.06 -4.90 36.85
N ILE A 1023 3.82 -5.39 36.77
CA ILE A 1023 2.62 -4.52 36.89
C ILE A 1023 2.64 -3.79 38.23
N ARG A 1024 2.97 -4.49 39.33
CA ARG A 1024 3.06 -3.89 40.67
C ARG A 1024 4.10 -2.78 40.75
N ASP A 1025 5.24 -2.96 40.10
CA ASP A 1025 6.32 -1.97 40.05
C ASP A 1025 5.96 -0.74 39.20
N ARG A 1026 5.25 -0.94 38.08
CA ARG A 1026 4.77 0.15 37.20
C ARG A 1026 3.57 0.91 37.78
N ALA A 1027 2.66 0.20 38.44
CA ALA A 1027 1.44 0.72 39.05
C ALA A 1027 1.42 0.52 40.58
N PRO A 1028 2.34 1.14 41.34
CA PRO A 1028 2.51 0.94 42.78
C PRO A 1028 1.31 1.37 43.62
N ASN A 1029 0.32 2.06 43.06
CA ASN A 1029 -0.89 2.46 43.77
C ASN A 1029 -2.13 1.63 43.41
N ALA A 1030 -2.12 0.88 42.32
CA ALA A 1030 -3.27 0.15 41.84
C ALA A 1030 -3.63 -1.07 42.72
N GLN A 1031 -4.92 -1.36 42.83
CA GLN A 1031 -5.39 -2.73 43.10
C GLN A 1031 -5.19 -3.52 41.81
N ILE A 1032 -4.52 -4.66 41.86
CA ILE A 1032 -4.30 -5.57 40.74
C ILE A 1032 -5.18 -6.78 40.97
N VAL A 1033 -5.98 -7.11 39.96
CA VAL A 1033 -6.93 -8.22 40.02
C VAL A 1033 -6.68 -9.15 38.84
N LEU A 1034 -6.10 -10.31 39.14
CA LEU A 1034 -5.99 -11.43 38.21
C LEU A 1034 -7.33 -12.18 38.22
N VAL A 1035 -8.07 -12.11 37.12
CA VAL A 1035 -9.34 -12.83 36.99
C VAL A 1035 -9.05 -14.18 36.35
N GLY A 1036 -9.50 -15.26 36.99
CA GLY A 1036 -9.32 -16.63 36.49
C GLY A 1036 -10.22 -16.96 35.30
N TYR A 1037 -10.20 -18.21 34.88
CA TYR A 1037 -11.06 -18.75 33.80
C TYR A 1037 -12.14 -19.66 34.38
N PRO A 1038 -13.35 -19.74 33.78
CA PRO A 1038 -14.41 -20.61 34.28
C PRO A 1038 -14.18 -22.03 33.78
N ALA A 1039 -14.92 -23.01 34.33
CA ALA A 1039 -14.99 -24.31 33.70
C ALA A 1039 -15.66 -24.16 32.32
N PRO A 1040 -15.04 -24.61 31.21
CA PRO A 1040 -15.60 -24.36 29.89
C PRO A 1040 -16.82 -25.24 29.59
N ILE A 1041 -16.94 -26.41 30.25
CA ILE A 1041 -17.90 -27.47 29.90
C ILE A 1041 -18.48 -28.05 31.18
N SER A 1042 -19.80 -28.23 31.24
CA SER A 1042 -20.45 -28.81 32.41
C SER A 1042 -20.26 -30.33 32.51
N THR A 1043 -20.13 -30.79 33.75
CA THR A 1043 -19.92 -32.20 34.08
C THR A 1043 -21.28 -32.89 34.27
N GLY A 1044 -21.79 -33.64 33.29
CA GLY A 1044 -23.03 -34.41 33.51
C GLY A 1044 -23.82 -34.92 32.31
N SER A 1045 -23.51 -34.54 31.06
CA SER A 1045 -24.22 -35.01 29.86
C SER A 1045 -23.35 -34.99 28.59
N THR A 1046 -23.81 -35.66 27.53
CA THR A 1046 -23.16 -35.58 26.21
C THR A 1046 -23.37 -34.19 25.61
N CYS A 1047 -22.28 -33.49 25.29
CA CYS A 1047 -22.32 -32.10 24.84
C CYS A 1047 -22.02 -31.97 23.35
N ASP A 1048 -23.06 -31.91 22.52
CA ASP A 1048 -22.91 -31.73 21.07
C ASP A 1048 -22.37 -30.34 20.73
N ALA A 1049 -22.69 -29.31 21.53
CA ALA A 1049 -22.22 -27.93 21.36
C ALA A 1049 -20.70 -27.76 21.55
N ALA A 1050 -20.04 -28.69 22.26
CA ALA A 1050 -18.59 -28.76 22.39
C ALA A 1050 -17.91 -29.54 21.24
N GLY A 1051 -18.62 -29.73 20.12
CA GLY A 1051 -18.08 -30.34 18.89
C GLY A 1051 -17.97 -31.87 18.92
N GLY A 1052 -18.63 -32.57 19.85
CA GLY A 1052 -18.60 -34.03 20.01
C GLY A 1052 -17.25 -34.63 20.42
N ALA A 1053 -16.19 -33.84 20.31
CA ALA A 1053 -14.80 -34.20 20.49
C ALA A 1053 -14.38 -34.20 21.97
N VAL A 1054 -15.01 -33.35 22.79
CA VAL A 1054 -14.83 -33.32 24.26
C VAL A 1054 -15.70 -34.37 24.98
N GLY A 1055 -16.50 -35.14 24.22
CA GLY A 1055 -17.60 -35.96 24.73
C GLY A 1055 -17.25 -37.19 25.56
N SER A 1056 -15.97 -37.48 25.86
CA SER A 1056 -15.59 -38.67 26.64
C SER A 1056 -15.20 -38.40 28.09
N ASP A 1057 -14.70 -37.21 28.45
CA ASP A 1057 -14.32 -36.88 29.83
C ASP A 1057 -14.27 -35.36 30.12
N PRO A 1058 -15.41 -34.66 30.22
CA PRO A 1058 -15.46 -33.24 30.56
C PRO A 1058 -14.85 -32.93 31.94
N GLN A 1059 -14.80 -33.91 32.85
CA GLN A 1059 -14.24 -33.75 34.19
C GLN A 1059 -12.75 -33.41 34.13
N THR A 1060 -11.99 -34.02 33.22
CA THR A 1060 -10.55 -33.77 33.10
C THR A 1060 -10.23 -32.30 32.73
N LEU A 1061 -11.05 -31.65 31.89
CA LEU A 1061 -10.85 -30.23 31.54
C LEU A 1061 -11.30 -29.31 32.69
N THR A 1062 -12.35 -29.68 33.41
CA THR A 1062 -12.75 -29.00 34.64
C THR A 1062 -11.64 -29.09 35.72
N ASP A 1063 -11.05 -30.26 35.89
CA ASP A 1063 -9.93 -30.49 36.83
C ASP A 1063 -8.70 -29.66 36.45
N LEU A 1064 -8.43 -29.48 35.15
CA LEU A 1064 -7.36 -28.61 34.65
C LEU A 1064 -7.61 -27.13 34.96
N ALA A 1065 -8.85 -26.65 34.79
CA ALA A 1065 -9.23 -25.29 35.17
C ALA A 1065 -9.07 -25.06 36.68
N PHE A 1066 -9.42 -26.05 37.50
CA PHE A 1066 -9.18 -25.99 38.95
C PHE A 1066 -7.68 -25.99 39.30
N TYR A 1067 -6.87 -26.78 38.61
CA TYR A 1067 -5.42 -26.79 38.82
C TYR A 1067 -4.82 -25.41 38.53
N PHE A 1068 -5.25 -24.77 37.43
CA PHE A 1068 -4.87 -23.41 37.08
C PHE A 1068 -5.30 -22.40 38.16
N ALA A 1069 -6.57 -22.42 38.57
CA ALA A 1069 -7.08 -21.51 39.61
C ALA A 1069 -6.33 -21.66 40.95
N ALA A 1070 -5.90 -22.87 41.31
CA ALA A 1070 -5.06 -23.11 42.48
C ALA A 1070 -3.61 -22.60 42.29
N GLY A 1071 -3.07 -22.71 41.07
CA GLY A 1071 -1.78 -22.13 40.68
C GLY A 1071 -1.77 -20.62 40.84
N ASP A 1072 -2.79 -19.94 40.31
CA ASP A 1072 -3.00 -18.50 40.46
C ASP A 1072 -3.00 -18.10 41.95
N GLN A 1073 -3.76 -18.81 42.80
CA GLN A 1073 -3.81 -18.54 44.25
C GLN A 1073 -2.43 -18.66 44.90
N ASP A 1074 -1.67 -19.70 44.54
CA ASP A 1074 -0.30 -19.90 44.98
C ASP A 1074 0.63 -18.78 44.49
N THR A 1075 0.42 -18.27 43.27
CA THR A 1075 1.15 -17.13 42.69
C THR A 1075 0.86 -15.83 43.44
N ILE A 1076 -0.42 -15.53 43.71
CA ILE A 1076 -0.83 -14.40 44.55
C ILE A 1076 -0.21 -14.49 45.95
N PHE A 1077 -0.25 -15.68 46.57
CA PHE A 1077 0.36 -15.91 47.87
C PHE A 1077 1.88 -15.65 47.86
N LYS A 1078 2.59 -16.00 46.77
CA LYS A 1078 4.03 -15.73 46.62
C LYS A 1078 4.34 -14.23 46.47
N ILE A 1079 3.45 -13.46 45.84
CA ILE A 1079 3.60 -12.00 45.71
C ILE A 1079 3.49 -11.35 47.10
N ASN A 1080 2.57 -11.84 47.94
CA ASN A 1080 2.39 -11.39 49.32
C ASN A 1080 2.24 -9.86 49.43
N ASP A 1081 1.38 -9.29 48.59
CA ASP A 1081 0.98 -7.88 48.61
C ASP A 1081 -0.56 -7.82 48.68
N THR A 1082 -1.10 -7.03 49.59
CA THR A 1082 -2.55 -6.90 49.80
C THR A 1082 -3.27 -6.14 48.68
N LYS A 1083 -2.54 -5.63 47.70
CA LYS A 1083 -3.08 -4.99 46.50
C LYS A 1083 -3.03 -5.89 45.27
N VAL A 1084 -2.69 -7.16 45.43
CA VAL A 1084 -2.65 -8.13 44.34
C VAL A 1084 -3.49 -9.31 44.75
N ASP A 1085 -4.61 -9.52 44.05
CA ASP A 1085 -5.61 -10.53 44.39
C ASP A 1085 -6.04 -11.29 43.14
N GLN A 1086 -6.62 -12.47 43.36
CA GLN A 1086 -7.28 -13.25 42.31
C GLN A 1086 -8.78 -13.29 42.55
N ILE A 1087 -9.55 -13.23 41.46
CA ILE A 1087 -10.98 -13.51 41.44
C ILE A 1087 -11.21 -14.80 40.64
N ASP A 1088 -11.79 -15.81 41.29
CA ASP A 1088 -12.11 -17.10 40.66
C ASP A 1088 -13.57 -17.10 40.17
N PRO A 1089 -13.83 -17.19 38.84
CA PRO A 1089 -15.17 -17.20 38.29
C PRO A 1089 -15.90 -18.54 38.41
N TYR A 1090 -15.26 -19.61 38.89
CA TYR A 1090 -15.80 -20.96 38.83
C TYR A 1090 -17.23 -21.09 39.38
N SER A 1091 -17.45 -20.67 40.64
CA SER A 1091 -18.78 -20.80 41.27
C SER A 1091 -19.83 -19.88 40.66
N TRP A 1092 -19.39 -18.80 40.02
CA TRP A 1092 -20.26 -17.81 39.38
C TRP A 1092 -20.77 -18.29 38.01
N PHE A 1093 -20.00 -19.14 37.34
CA PHE A 1093 -20.31 -19.72 36.04
C PHE A 1093 -20.93 -21.12 36.10
N THR A 1094 -21.13 -21.68 37.29
CA THR A 1094 -21.83 -22.97 37.46
C THR A 1094 -23.26 -22.88 36.90
N ASP A 1095 -23.67 -23.88 36.13
CA ASP A 1095 -24.94 -23.95 35.38
C ASP A 1095 -25.02 -23.00 34.16
N HIS A 1096 -23.88 -22.41 33.76
CA HIS A 1096 -23.73 -21.51 32.61
C HIS A 1096 -22.61 -21.93 31.64
N GLU A 1097 -22.08 -23.13 31.77
CA GLU A 1097 -21.06 -23.70 30.88
C GLU A 1097 -21.62 -23.97 29.47
N VAL A 1098 -20.78 -24.38 28.50
CA VAL A 1098 -21.16 -24.56 27.08
C VAL A 1098 -22.41 -25.42 26.85
N CYS A 1099 -22.66 -26.39 27.73
CA CYS A 1099 -23.67 -27.43 27.52
C CYS A 1099 -24.97 -27.18 28.28
N ASP A 1100 -25.02 -26.10 29.06
CA ASP A 1100 -26.17 -25.73 29.86
C ASP A 1100 -27.18 -24.92 29.05
N SER A 1101 -28.43 -24.94 29.50
CA SER A 1101 -29.51 -24.26 28.78
C SER A 1101 -29.38 -22.74 28.76
N ASP A 1102 -28.66 -22.17 29.74
CA ASP A 1102 -28.36 -20.74 29.84
C ASP A 1102 -26.85 -20.51 29.70
N SER A 1103 -26.28 -20.96 28.60
CA SER A 1103 -24.83 -20.93 28.40
C SER A 1103 -24.29 -19.51 28.24
N TRP A 1104 -23.27 -19.19 29.03
CA TRP A 1104 -22.50 -17.95 29.00
C TRP A 1104 -21.19 -18.07 28.22
N ILE A 1105 -20.82 -19.30 27.86
CA ILE A 1105 -19.60 -19.62 27.11
C ILE A 1105 -20.00 -20.14 25.74
N LYS A 1106 -19.35 -19.67 24.67
CA LYS A 1106 -19.60 -20.20 23.34
C LYS A 1106 -19.09 -21.63 23.23
N GLY A 1107 -19.92 -22.51 22.65
CA GLY A 1107 -19.44 -23.80 22.17
C GLY A 1107 -18.48 -23.65 20.98
N VAL A 1108 -18.16 -24.78 20.35
CA VAL A 1108 -17.35 -24.77 19.12
C VAL A 1108 -18.09 -23.96 18.06
N SER A 1109 -17.48 -22.85 17.66
CA SER A 1109 -18.00 -21.93 16.65
C SER A 1109 -17.20 -22.07 15.38
N ILE A 1110 -17.87 -22.16 14.23
CA ILE A 1110 -17.20 -22.22 12.93
C ILE A 1110 -17.13 -20.81 12.37
N GLY A 1111 -15.92 -20.34 12.08
CA GLY A 1111 -15.66 -19.00 11.58
C GLY A 1111 -15.75 -18.90 10.05
N PRO A 1112 -15.54 -17.69 9.50
CA PRO A 1112 -15.26 -16.45 10.23
C PRO A 1112 -16.54 -15.86 10.86
N ASN A 1113 -16.44 -15.38 12.09
CA ASN A 1113 -17.53 -14.62 12.75
C ASN A 1113 -17.28 -13.11 12.77
N SER A 1114 -16.06 -12.68 12.43
CA SER A 1114 -15.65 -11.28 12.34
C SER A 1114 -14.48 -11.12 11.35
N GLU A 1115 -14.09 -9.88 11.05
CA GLU A 1115 -13.04 -9.61 10.07
C GLU A 1115 -11.65 -9.99 10.57
N GLY A 1116 -11.38 -9.91 11.87
CA GLY A 1116 -10.13 -10.36 12.48
C GLY A 1116 -10.10 -11.86 12.83
N ASP A 1117 -11.22 -12.60 12.69
CA ASP A 1117 -11.27 -14.04 12.89
C ASP A 1117 -10.47 -14.79 11.80
N PHE A 1118 -10.37 -16.11 11.90
CA PHE A 1118 -9.76 -16.93 10.86
C PHE A 1118 -10.69 -17.09 9.65
N HIS A 1119 -10.19 -16.78 8.46
CA HIS A 1119 -10.86 -17.01 7.19
C HIS A 1119 -10.22 -18.17 6.40
N ALA A 1120 -11.02 -18.74 5.51
CA ALA A 1120 -10.57 -19.81 4.64
C ALA A 1120 -9.46 -19.31 3.69
N GLY A 1121 -8.26 -19.90 3.80
CA GLY A 1121 -7.11 -19.52 2.99
C GLY A 1121 -6.15 -18.56 3.68
N ASP A 1122 -6.36 -18.21 4.95
CA ASP A 1122 -5.38 -17.39 5.70
C ASP A 1122 -4.02 -18.08 5.81
N PRO A 1123 -2.92 -17.35 5.61
CA PRO A 1123 -1.59 -17.88 5.85
C PRO A 1123 -1.42 -18.14 7.35
N ASN A 1124 -0.99 -19.36 7.72
CA ASN A 1124 -0.72 -19.75 9.11
C ASN A 1124 -1.89 -19.70 10.09
N ALA A 1125 -3.14 -19.92 9.66
CA ALA A 1125 -4.18 -20.25 10.64
C ALA A 1125 -3.79 -21.59 11.32
N THR A 1126 -3.09 -21.50 12.46
CA THR A 1126 -2.90 -22.60 13.43
C THR A 1126 -4.24 -22.82 14.11
N CYS A 1127 -5.22 -23.24 13.31
CA CYS A 1127 -6.57 -23.45 13.76
C CYS A 1127 -7.02 -24.86 13.40
N ALA A 1128 -7.96 -25.38 14.17
CA ALA A 1128 -8.58 -26.66 13.90
C ALA A 1128 -9.51 -26.52 12.68
N TRP A 1129 -9.11 -27.10 11.54
CA TRP A 1129 -9.91 -27.07 10.32
C TRP A 1129 -11.04 -28.11 10.38
N VAL A 1130 -12.28 -27.67 10.19
CA VAL A 1130 -13.46 -28.52 10.03
C VAL A 1130 -13.97 -28.34 8.60
N PHE A 1131 -13.72 -29.34 7.75
CA PHE A 1131 -13.86 -29.22 6.28
C PHE A 1131 -12.99 -28.08 5.71
N ASP A 1132 -13.59 -27.14 4.98
CA ASP A 1132 -12.91 -25.99 4.36
C ASP A 1132 -13.02 -24.71 5.23
N THR A 1133 -13.51 -24.84 6.48
CA THR A 1133 -13.74 -23.72 7.41
C THR A 1133 -12.98 -23.91 8.71
N CYS A 1134 -12.50 -22.81 9.27
CA CYS A 1134 -11.71 -22.82 10.50
C CYS A 1134 -12.61 -22.74 11.75
N VAL A 1135 -12.22 -23.38 12.85
CA VAL A 1135 -12.82 -23.10 14.16
C VAL A 1135 -12.51 -21.65 14.55
N SER A 1136 -13.57 -20.89 14.79
CA SER A 1136 -13.50 -19.48 15.15
C SER A 1136 -12.76 -19.29 16.47
N ARG A 1137 -12.02 -18.18 16.56
CA ARG A 1137 -11.36 -17.71 17.79
C ARG A 1137 -12.33 -17.55 18.96
N GLU A 1138 -13.60 -17.30 18.68
CA GLU A 1138 -14.67 -17.17 19.68
C GLU A 1138 -15.01 -18.47 20.43
N SER A 1139 -14.52 -19.62 19.98
CA SER A 1139 -14.85 -20.91 20.60
C SER A 1139 -14.37 -20.97 22.05
N PHE A 1140 -15.21 -21.46 22.97
CA PHE A 1140 -14.96 -21.52 24.42
C PHE A 1140 -14.79 -20.17 25.13
N HIS A 1141 -15.07 -19.06 24.45
CA HIS A 1141 -15.01 -17.73 25.06
C HIS A 1141 -16.36 -17.25 25.59
N PRO A 1142 -16.39 -16.29 26.54
CA PRO A 1142 -17.62 -15.72 27.04
C PRO A 1142 -18.41 -15.02 25.93
N ASN A 1143 -19.71 -15.29 25.85
CA ASN A 1143 -20.61 -14.52 25.00
C ASN A 1143 -21.01 -13.19 25.70
N VAL A 1144 -21.95 -12.45 25.13
CA VAL A 1144 -22.44 -11.18 25.71
C VAL A 1144 -22.99 -11.37 27.15
N SER A 1145 -23.64 -12.50 27.44
CA SER A 1145 -24.10 -12.82 28.79
C SER A 1145 -22.94 -13.18 29.71
N GLY A 1146 -21.98 -13.99 29.25
CA GLY A 1146 -20.82 -14.36 30.06
C GLY A 1146 -19.90 -13.19 30.42
N THR A 1147 -19.66 -12.27 29.48
CA THR A 1147 -18.95 -11.01 29.79
C THR A 1147 -19.71 -10.14 30.79
N THR A 1148 -21.04 -10.24 30.84
CA THR A 1148 -21.85 -9.58 31.89
C THR A 1148 -21.67 -10.29 33.23
N GLY A 1149 -21.70 -11.63 33.26
CA GLY A 1149 -21.45 -12.40 34.47
C GLY A 1149 -20.06 -12.15 35.08
N TYR A 1150 -19.02 -12.05 34.24
CA TYR A 1150 -17.69 -11.62 34.69
C TYR A 1150 -17.71 -10.23 35.33
N ALA A 1151 -18.37 -9.27 34.70
CA ALA A 1151 -18.45 -7.91 35.23
C ALA A 1151 -19.16 -7.88 36.58
N GLU A 1152 -20.29 -8.58 36.71
CA GLU A 1152 -21.04 -8.68 37.97
C GLU A 1152 -20.22 -9.31 39.10
N LEU A 1153 -19.50 -10.39 38.82
CA LEU A 1153 -18.59 -11.02 39.78
C LEU A 1153 -17.49 -10.06 40.24
N VAL A 1154 -16.81 -9.42 39.29
CA VAL A 1154 -15.69 -8.52 39.61
C VAL A 1154 -16.20 -7.28 40.34
N ASP A 1155 -17.36 -6.75 39.98
CA ASP A 1155 -18.01 -5.65 40.70
C ASP A 1155 -18.31 -6.04 42.16
N GLU A 1156 -18.84 -7.25 42.39
CA GLU A 1156 -19.13 -7.75 43.73
C GLU A 1156 -17.86 -7.87 44.57
N GLU A 1157 -16.81 -8.51 44.05
CA GLU A 1157 -15.56 -8.75 44.76
C GLU A 1157 -14.81 -7.44 45.04
N LEU A 1158 -14.76 -6.52 44.07
CA LEU A 1158 -14.16 -5.19 44.27
C LEU A 1158 -14.84 -4.43 45.41
N ALA A 1159 -16.18 -4.48 45.48
CA ALA A 1159 -16.93 -3.75 46.48
C ALA A 1159 -16.92 -4.42 47.87
N ASN A 1160 -17.10 -5.74 47.93
CA ASN A 1160 -17.43 -6.44 49.18
C ASN A 1160 -16.22 -7.16 49.81
N THR A 1161 -15.26 -7.61 49.01
CA THR A 1161 -14.13 -8.43 49.48
C THR A 1161 -12.84 -7.63 49.50
N LEU A 1162 -12.50 -7.00 48.37
CA LEU A 1162 -11.23 -6.27 48.20
C LEU A 1162 -11.29 -4.84 48.76
N GLY A 1163 -12.51 -4.31 48.95
CA GLY A 1163 -12.72 -2.98 49.50
C GLY A 1163 -12.14 -1.86 48.62
N TYR A 1164 -12.12 -2.07 47.30
CA TYR A 1164 -11.64 -1.09 46.34
C TYR A 1164 -12.56 0.14 46.34
N THR A 1165 -11.97 1.33 46.49
CA THR A 1165 -12.72 2.60 46.50
C THR A 1165 -12.24 3.62 45.48
N GLY A 1166 -11.31 3.25 44.59
CA GLY A 1166 -10.76 4.17 43.58
C GLY A 1166 -9.58 5.04 44.04
N GLY A 1167 -8.57 4.42 44.65
CA GLY A 1167 -7.31 5.07 45.01
C GLY A 1167 -7.31 5.83 46.34
#